data_AF-A0A0L8VMC8-F1
#
_entry.id   AF-A0A0L8VMC8-F1
#
_cell.length_a   1.000
_cell.length_b   1.000
_cell.length_c   1.000
_cell.angle_alpha   90.00
_cell.angle_beta   90.00
_cell.angle_gamma   90.00
#
_symmetry.space_group_name_H-M   'P 1'
#
loop_
_entity.id
_entity.type
_entity.pdbx_description
1 polymer ?
#
loop_
_entity_poly.entity_id
_entity_poly.type
_entity_poly.pdbx_seq_one_letter_code
_entity_poly.pdbx_strand_id
1 'polypeptide(L)'
;MCGIFGYCNYLVERSRGEIIDTLVDGLQRLEYRGYDSTGIAIDGDEADSTFIYKQIGKVSALKEEITKQNPNRDVTFVSHCGIAHTRWATHGRPEQVNCHPQRSDPEDQFVVVHNGIITNFRELKTLLINKGYKFESDTDTECIAKLYLHLYNTNLQNGHDLDFHELTKLVLLELEGSYGLLCKSCHYPNEVIATRKGSPLLIGVKSEKKLKVDFVDVEFPEENAGQPEIPLKSNNKSFGLGPKKAREFEAGSQNANLLPIAANEFNLRHSQSRAFLSEDGSPTPVEFFVSSDAASVVKHTKKVLFLEDDDLAHIYDGELHIHRSRREVGASMTRSIQTLEMELAQIMKGPYDHFMQKEIYEQPESTFNTMRGRIDYENNKVILGGLKAWLPVVRRARRLIMIACGTSYHSCLATRAIFEELSDIPVSVELASDFLDRKCPVFRDDVCVFVSQSGETADTMLALNYCLERGALTVGIVNSVGSSISRVTHCGVHINAGPEIGVASTKAYTSQYIALVMFALSLSDDRVSKIDRRIEIIQGLKLIPGQIKQVLKLEPRIKKLCATELKDQKSLLLLGRGYQFAAALEGALKIKEISYMHSEGVLAGELKHGVLALVDENLPIIAFGTRDSLFPKVVSSIEQVTARKGHPIIICNENDEVWAQKSKSIDLQTLEVPQTVDCLQGLINIIPLQLMSYWLAVNKGIDVDFPRNLAKSVTVE
;
A
#
# COMPACT_ATOMS: atom_id res chain seq x y z
N MET A 1 -2.37 -6.57 1.23
CA MET A 1 -2.90 -5.66 2.27
C MET A 1 -4.41 -5.85 2.35
N CYS A 2 -5.06 -5.87 3.51
CA CYS A 2 -6.52 -6.03 3.53
C CYS A 2 -7.25 -4.74 3.06
N GLY A 3 -8.55 -4.82 2.77
CA GLY A 3 -9.41 -3.70 2.40
C GLY A 3 -10.52 -3.48 3.43
N ILE A 4 -10.63 -2.26 3.96
CA ILE A 4 -11.76 -1.81 4.79
C ILE A 4 -12.63 -0.86 3.98
N PHE A 5 -13.94 -1.04 4.07
CA PHE A 5 -14.94 -0.09 3.58
C PHE A 5 -16.11 0.02 4.56
N GLY A 6 -16.59 1.21 4.81
CA GLY A 6 -17.77 1.50 5.62
C GLY A 6 -18.63 2.54 4.93
N TYR A 7 -19.94 2.38 5.02
CA TYR A 7 -20.93 3.31 4.47
C TYR A 7 -21.91 3.71 5.56
N CYS A 8 -22.04 5.02 5.75
CA CYS A 8 -22.98 5.60 6.70
C CYS A 8 -23.86 6.60 5.96
N ASN A 9 -25.17 6.38 5.94
CA ASN A 9 -26.14 7.36 5.46
C ASN A 9 -26.87 7.96 6.66
N TYR A 10 -27.07 9.28 6.63
CA TYR A 10 -27.81 10.01 7.65
C TYR A 10 -28.80 10.98 6.99
N LEU A 11 -30.09 10.82 7.31
CA LEU A 11 -31.20 11.53 6.66
C LEU A 11 -31.21 11.38 5.13
N VAL A 12 -30.68 10.26 4.64
CA VAL A 12 -30.68 9.86 3.22
C VAL A 12 -31.29 8.49 3.16
N GLU A 13 -32.54 8.43 2.70
CA GLU A 13 -33.29 7.17 2.62
C GLU A 13 -32.61 6.21 1.64
N ARG A 14 -32.27 5.03 2.14
CA ARG A 14 -31.65 3.95 1.36
C ARG A 14 -32.33 2.63 1.68
N SER A 15 -32.59 1.85 0.65
CA SER A 15 -33.01 0.46 0.83
C SER A 15 -31.84 -0.41 1.29
N ARG A 16 -32.14 -1.51 1.99
CA ARG A 16 -31.13 -2.52 2.36
C ARG A 16 -30.38 -3.02 1.11
N GLY A 17 -31.09 -3.18 0.00
CA GLY A 17 -30.48 -3.54 -1.28
C GLY A 17 -29.41 -2.55 -1.73
N GLU A 18 -29.69 -1.25 -1.71
CA GLU A 18 -28.73 -0.20 -2.08
C GLU A 18 -27.53 -0.13 -1.12
N ILE A 19 -27.75 -0.34 0.18
CA ILE A 19 -26.69 -0.41 1.19
C ILE A 19 -25.76 -1.57 0.90
N ILE A 20 -26.31 -2.77 0.68
CA ILE A 20 -25.54 -3.98 0.33
C ILE A 20 -24.75 -3.72 -0.96
N ASP A 21 -25.39 -3.19 -2.00
CA ASP A 21 -24.73 -2.97 -3.29
C ASP A 21 -23.60 -1.94 -3.18
N THR A 22 -23.77 -0.92 -2.33
CA THR A 22 -22.74 0.10 -2.04
C THR A 22 -21.54 -0.51 -1.32
N LEU A 23 -21.77 -1.31 -0.26
CA LEU A 23 -20.70 -1.99 0.45
C LEU A 23 -19.94 -2.95 -0.47
N VAL A 24 -20.66 -3.73 -1.26
CA VAL A 24 -20.08 -4.71 -2.18
C VAL A 24 -19.31 -4.02 -3.32
N ASP A 25 -19.81 -2.93 -3.91
CA ASP A 25 -19.06 -2.14 -4.91
C ASP A 25 -17.78 -1.54 -4.31
N GLY A 26 -17.85 -1.08 -3.05
CA GLY A 26 -16.68 -0.66 -2.28
C GLY A 26 -15.62 -1.76 -2.15
N LEU A 27 -16.04 -2.99 -1.80
CA LEU A 27 -15.14 -4.15 -1.72
C LEU A 27 -14.55 -4.54 -3.07
N GLN A 28 -15.32 -4.49 -4.16
CA GLN A 28 -14.80 -4.80 -5.51
C GLN A 28 -13.64 -3.88 -5.89
N ARG A 29 -13.69 -2.61 -5.45
CA ARG A 29 -12.61 -1.63 -5.68
C ARG A 29 -11.40 -1.85 -4.77
N LEU A 30 -11.53 -2.65 -3.72
CA LEU A 30 -10.45 -3.00 -2.78
C LEU A 30 -9.95 -4.44 -2.96
N GLU A 31 -10.57 -5.22 -3.85
CA GLU A 31 -10.29 -6.64 -4.05
C GLU A 31 -8.82 -6.89 -4.45
N TYR A 32 -8.22 -5.97 -5.20
CA TYR A 32 -6.80 -6.06 -5.60
C TYR A 32 -5.82 -5.99 -4.39
N ARG A 33 -6.29 -5.50 -3.24
CA ARG A 33 -5.49 -5.46 -2.02
C ARG A 33 -5.51 -6.82 -1.32
N GLY A 34 -6.65 -7.53 -1.32
CA GLY A 34 -6.80 -8.85 -0.72
C GLY A 34 -8.10 -9.55 -1.16
N TYR A 35 -8.03 -10.86 -1.36
CA TYR A 35 -9.10 -11.66 -1.99
C TYR A 35 -9.17 -13.11 -1.49
N ASP A 36 -8.54 -13.42 -0.35
CA ASP A 36 -8.63 -14.75 0.25
C ASP A 36 -10.02 -14.99 0.85
N SER A 37 -10.65 -13.93 1.36
CA SER A 37 -12.00 -13.95 1.90
C SER A 37 -12.60 -12.55 2.03
N THR A 38 -13.92 -12.46 2.10
CA THR A 38 -14.65 -11.19 2.15
C THR A 38 -15.89 -11.28 3.06
N GLY A 39 -16.36 -10.14 3.54
CA GLY A 39 -17.61 -10.08 4.31
C GLY A 39 -18.14 -8.68 4.56
N ILE A 40 -19.41 -8.61 4.96
CA ILE A 40 -20.12 -7.38 5.34
C ILE A 40 -20.95 -7.58 6.61
N ALA A 41 -21.22 -6.49 7.32
CA ALA A 41 -22.20 -6.42 8.39
C ALA A 41 -23.13 -5.21 8.21
N ILE A 42 -24.43 -5.44 8.35
CA ILE A 42 -25.51 -4.45 8.22
C ILE A 42 -26.57 -4.67 9.31
N ASP A 43 -27.53 -3.75 9.43
CA ASP A 43 -28.62 -3.89 10.41
C ASP A 43 -29.63 -4.93 9.92
N GLY A 44 -30.10 -5.76 10.84
CA GLY A 44 -31.07 -6.81 10.60
C GLY A 44 -32.50 -6.28 10.55
N ASP A 45 -33.47 -7.18 10.73
CA ASP A 45 -34.90 -6.84 10.71
C ASP A 45 -35.41 -6.32 12.06
N GLU A 46 -34.76 -6.70 13.16
CA GLU A 46 -35.03 -6.19 14.51
C GLU A 46 -34.03 -5.08 14.87
N ALA A 47 -34.44 -4.14 15.74
CA ALA A 47 -33.66 -2.96 16.09
C ALA A 47 -32.26 -3.27 16.63
N ASP A 48 -32.10 -4.38 17.36
CA ASP A 48 -30.84 -4.79 17.99
C ASP A 48 -30.11 -5.89 17.22
N SER A 49 -30.63 -6.28 16.05
CA SER A 49 -30.09 -7.38 15.25
C SER A 49 -29.10 -6.90 14.20
N THR A 50 -28.04 -7.68 13.97
CA THR A 50 -27.05 -7.43 12.91
C THR A 50 -27.01 -8.64 11.97
N PHE A 51 -27.00 -8.40 10.66
CA PHE A 51 -26.75 -9.44 9.67
C PHE A 51 -25.29 -9.41 9.24
N ILE A 52 -24.61 -10.56 9.37
CA ILE A 52 -23.22 -10.74 8.96
C ILE A 52 -23.17 -11.76 7.81
N TYR A 53 -22.70 -11.32 6.65
CA TYR A 53 -22.45 -12.20 5.50
C TYR A 53 -20.96 -12.33 5.29
N LYS A 54 -20.44 -13.55 5.30
CA LYS A 54 -19.00 -13.83 5.15
C LYS A 54 -18.79 -15.01 4.22
N GLN A 55 -17.80 -14.91 3.33
CA GLN A 55 -17.47 -15.99 2.41
C GLN A 55 -15.98 -16.05 2.10
N ILE A 56 -15.48 -17.27 1.85
CA ILE A 56 -14.11 -17.50 1.40
C ILE A 56 -14.01 -17.17 -0.10
N GLY A 57 -12.91 -16.55 -0.50
CA GLY A 57 -12.61 -16.17 -1.87
C GLY A 57 -12.98 -14.72 -2.20
N LYS A 58 -13.09 -14.48 -3.51
CA LYS A 58 -13.34 -13.17 -4.13
C LYS A 58 -14.70 -12.58 -3.74
N VAL A 59 -14.88 -11.29 -3.99
CA VAL A 59 -16.13 -10.55 -3.72
C VAL A 59 -17.32 -11.15 -4.51
N SER A 60 -17.07 -11.82 -5.64
CA SER A 60 -18.11 -12.56 -6.36
C SER A 60 -18.74 -13.68 -5.52
N ALA A 61 -17.94 -14.40 -4.73
CA ALA A 61 -18.44 -15.46 -3.86
C ALA A 61 -19.32 -14.90 -2.74
N LEU A 62 -19.00 -13.72 -2.22
CA LEU A 62 -19.84 -13.02 -1.26
C LEU A 62 -21.17 -12.58 -1.87
N LYS A 63 -21.18 -12.11 -3.13
CA LYS A 63 -22.44 -11.79 -3.85
C LYS A 63 -23.34 -13.01 -3.98
N GLU A 64 -22.77 -14.16 -4.32
CA GLU A 64 -23.50 -15.43 -4.40
C GLU A 64 -24.07 -15.83 -3.03
N GLU A 65 -23.28 -15.70 -1.96
CA GLU A 65 -23.72 -16.01 -0.59
C GLU A 65 -24.86 -15.09 -0.12
N ILE A 66 -24.77 -13.78 -0.37
CA ILE A 66 -25.85 -12.83 -0.06
C ILE A 66 -27.12 -13.18 -0.84
N THR A 67 -26.98 -13.53 -2.12
CA THR A 67 -28.11 -13.93 -2.96
C THR A 67 -28.77 -15.22 -2.44
N LYS A 68 -27.95 -16.17 -1.96
CA LYS A 68 -28.41 -17.44 -1.41
C LYS A 68 -29.16 -17.27 -0.08
N GLN A 69 -28.71 -16.37 0.79
CA GLN A 69 -29.40 -16.06 2.04
C GLN A 69 -30.67 -15.22 1.83
N ASN A 70 -30.81 -14.59 0.66
CA ASN A 70 -32.00 -13.88 0.19
C ASN A 70 -32.59 -12.91 1.24
N PRO A 71 -31.81 -11.93 1.73
CA PRO A 71 -32.31 -10.94 2.68
C PRO A 71 -33.43 -10.09 2.07
N ASN A 72 -34.34 -9.60 2.90
CA ASN A 72 -35.33 -8.62 2.46
C ASN A 72 -34.63 -7.32 2.06
N ARG A 73 -34.59 -7.03 0.75
CA ARG A 73 -33.88 -5.87 0.18
C ARG A 73 -34.68 -4.57 0.23
N ASP A 74 -35.99 -4.65 0.46
CA ASP A 74 -36.92 -3.52 0.35
C ASP A 74 -37.06 -2.71 1.65
N VAL A 75 -36.44 -3.16 2.74
CA VAL A 75 -36.41 -2.43 4.02
C VAL A 75 -35.67 -1.11 3.82
N THR A 76 -36.30 0.02 4.16
CA THR A 76 -35.71 1.36 4.03
C THR A 76 -35.16 1.86 5.36
N PHE A 77 -33.98 2.48 5.28
CA PHE A 77 -33.27 3.08 6.39
C PHE A 77 -33.07 4.56 6.11
N VAL A 78 -33.54 5.42 7.03
CA VAL A 78 -33.29 6.87 7.00
C VAL A 78 -31.86 7.16 7.43
N SER A 79 -31.40 6.42 8.44
CA SER A 79 -30.01 6.38 8.90
C SER A 79 -29.57 4.93 9.02
N HIS A 80 -28.33 4.64 8.61
CA HIS A 80 -27.75 3.30 8.70
C HIS A 80 -26.22 3.39 8.69
N CYS A 81 -25.56 2.45 9.38
CA CYS A 81 -24.11 2.26 9.32
C CYS A 81 -23.77 0.81 8.97
N GLY A 82 -23.08 0.60 7.85
CA GLY A 82 -22.61 -0.69 7.38
C GLY A 82 -21.09 -0.75 7.29
N ILE A 83 -20.52 -1.91 7.60
CA ILE A 83 -19.08 -2.16 7.50
C ILE A 83 -18.78 -3.39 6.64
N ALA A 84 -17.65 -3.36 5.96
CA ALA A 84 -17.26 -4.34 4.96
C ALA A 84 -15.74 -4.56 4.95
N HIS A 85 -15.32 -5.78 4.62
CA HIS A 85 -13.91 -6.15 4.60
C HIS A 85 -13.53 -7.11 3.47
N THR A 86 -12.34 -6.90 2.88
CA THR A 86 -11.62 -7.89 2.11
C THR A 86 -10.32 -8.27 2.81
N ARG A 87 -10.03 -9.57 2.91
CA ARG A 87 -8.95 -10.10 3.73
C ARG A 87 -7.88 -10.78 2.88
N TRP A 88 -6.63 -10.53 3.25
CA TRP A 88 -5.46 -11.32 2.90
C TRP A 88 -4.94 -11.96 4.19
N ALA A 89 -4.98 -13.29 4.28
CA ALA A 89 -4.82 -13.99 5.54
C ALA A 89 -3.35 -14.01 6.01
N THR A 90 -3.06 -13.30 7.11
CA THR A 90 -1.75 -13.36 7.81
C THR A 90 -1.77 -14.38 8.96
N HIS A 91 -2.83 -14.36 9.77
CA HIS A 91 -3.04 -15.28 10.89
C HIS A 91 -4.29 -16.15 10.65
N GLY A 92 -4.21 -17.46 10.84
CA GLY A 92 -5.33 -18.36 10.61
C GLY A 92 -5.60 -18.60 9.12
N ARG A 93 -5.90 -19.86 8.77
CA ARG A 93 -6.19 -20.25 7.39
C ARG A 93 -7.42 -19.53 6.83
N PRO A 94 -7.52 -19.29 5.52
CA PRO A 94 -8.73 -18.77 4.88
C PRO A 94 -9.92 -19.71 5.15
N GLU A 95 -10.76 -19.33 6.11
CA GLU A 95 -11.97 -20.04 6.53
C GLU A 95 -13.07 -19.04 6.84
N GLN A 96 -14.33 -19.46 6.68
CA GLN A 96 -15.49 -18.58 6.88
C GLN A 96 -15.52 -17.96 8.29
N VAL A 97 -15.05 -18.69 9.30
CA VAL A 97 -14.93 -18.21 10.70
C VAL A 97 -13.84 -17.14 10.87
N ASN A 98 -12.78 -17.20 10.06
CA ASN A 98 -11.66 -16.25 10.10
C ASN A 98 -11.93 -15.01 9.22
N CYS A 99 -13.00 -15.02 8.42
CA CYS A 99 -13.43 -13.85 7.68
C CYS A 99 -13.85 -12.73 8.63
N HIS A 100 -13.51 -11.50 8.27
CA HIS A 100 -14.09 -10.32 8.88
C HIS A 100 -15.44 -10.00 8.20
N PRO A 101 -16.40 -9.36 8.90
CA PRO A 101 -16.28 -8.85 10.27
C PRO A 101 -16.21 -9.92 11.37
N GLN A 102 -15.46 -9.64 12.44
CA GLN A 102 -15.41 -10.47 13.65
C GLN A 102 -16.39 -9.96 14.70
N ARG A 103 -16.98 -10.89 15.46
CA ARG A 103 -18.06 -10.60 16.42
C ARG A 103 -17.65 -10.85 17.87
N SER A 104 -18.22 -10.09 18.80
CA SER A 104 -17.98 -10.21 20.23
C SER A 104 -18.61 -11.44 20.87
N ASP A 105 -19.73 -11.92 20.35
CA ASP A 105 -20.55 -12.97 20.95
C ASP A 105 -21.61 -13.45 19.94
N PRO A 106 -22.38 -14.51 20.24
CA PRO A 106 -23.39 -15.04 19.32
C PRO A 106 -24.55 -14.08 18.99
N GLU A 107 -24.76 -13.01 19.77
CA GLU A 107 -25.78 -11.96 19.51
C GLU A 107 -25.20 -10.78 18.71
N ASP A 108 -23.94 -10.87 18.28
CA ASP A 108 -23.27 -9.89 17.43
C ASP A 108 -23.25 -8.46 18.03
N GLN A 109 -23.10 -8.34 19.36
CA GLN A 109 -23.23 -7.05 20.05
C GLN A 109 -22.20 -5.99 19.60
N PHE A 110 -20.96 -6.42 19.34
CA PHE A 110 -19.91 -5.62 18.73
C PHE A 110 -19.31 -6.37 17.55
N VAL A 111 -19.17 -5.65 16.44
CA VAL A 111 -18.69 -6.18 15.16
C VAL A 111 -17.56 -5.30 14.65
N VAL A 112 -16.41 -5.94 14.34
CA VAL A 112 -15.16 -5.25 14.01
C VAL A 112 -14.60 -5.72 12.68
N VAL A 113 -14.11 -4.78 11.88
CA VAL A 113 -13.22 -5.04 10.74
C VAL A 113 -11.86 -4.42 11.01
N HIS A 114 -10.79 -5.11 10.63
CA HIS A 114 -9.42 -4.74 10.99
C HIS A 114 -8.43 -4.99 9.85
N ASN A 115 -7.53 -4.02 9.64
CA ASN A 115 -6.39 -4.07 8.75
C ASN A 115 -5.11 -3.84 9.56
N GLY A 116 -4.29 -4.88 9.74
CA GLY A 116 -3.08 -4.77 10.53
C GLY A 116 -2.77 -6.06 11.26
N ILE A 117 -1.94 -5.97 12.29
CA ILE A 117 -1.60 -7.06 13.21
C ILE A 117 -1.63 -6.50 14.63
N ILE A 118 -2.40 -7.15 15.51
CA ILE A 118 -2.34 -6.92 16.94
C ILE A 118 -1.25 -7.81 17.53
N THR A 119 -0.14 -7.21 17.92
CA THR A 119 1.08 -7.91 18.35
C THR A 119 0.93 -8.59 19.72
N ASN A 120 0.11 -8.03 20.61
CA ASN A 120 -0.17 -8.56 21.95
C ASN A 120 -1.46 -9.39 22.04
N PHE A 121 -1.94 -9.94 20.91
CA PHE A 121 -3.21 -10.67 20.87
C PHE A 121 -3.21 -11.95 21.73
N ARG A 122 -2.04 -12.56 21.98
CA ARG A 122 -1.92 -13.80 22.77
C ARG A 122 -2.20 -13.54 24.24
N GLU A 123 -1.66 -12.44 24.76
CA GLU A 123 -1.88 -11.94 26.11
C GLU A 123 -3.36 -11.59 26.30
N LEU A 124 -3.94 -10.83 25.36
CA LEU A 124 -5.35 -10.45 25.36
C LEU A 124 -6.28 -11.67 25.31
N LYS A 125 -6.01 -12.62 24.41
CA LYS A 125 -6.78 -13.86 24.27
C LYS A 125 -6.77 -14.66 25.57
N THR A 126 -5.60 -14.79 26.21
CA THR A 126 -5.47 -15.50 27.49
C THR A 126 -6.26 -14.81 28.61
N LEU A 127 -6.20 -13.47 28.69
CA LEU A 127 -6.96 -12.68 29.67
C LEU A 127 -8.47 -12.87 29.47
N LEU A 128 -8.95 -12.75 28.24
CA LEU A 128 -10.38 -12.85 27.91
C LEU A 128 -10.92 -14.27 28.12
N ILE A 129 -10.14 -15.30 27.80
CA ILE A 129 -10.51 -16.69 28.13
C ILE A 129 -10.65 -16.89 29.64
N ASN A 130 -9.71 -16.34 30.44
CA ASN A 130 -9.78 -16.42 31.90
C ASN A 130 -10.99 -15.66 32.48
N LYS A 131 -11.49 -14.63 31.78
CA LYS A 131 -12.72 -13.90 32.13
C LYS A 131 -14.00 -14.60 31.64
N GLY A 132 -13.90 -15.75 30.98
CA GLY A 132 -15.04 -16.58 30.56
C GLY A 132 -15.48 -16.42 29.10
N TYR A 133 -14.77 -15.62 28.29
CA TYR A 133 -15.09 -15.46 26.87
C TYR A 133 -14.61 -16.68 26.05
N LYS A 134 -15.45 -17.11 25.11
CA LYS A 134 -15.12 -18.18 24.16
C LYS A 134 -14.70 -17.58 22.82
N PHE A 135 -13.66 -18.14 22.23
CA PHE A 135 -13.16 -17.73 20.90
C PHE A 135 -13.60 -18.74 19.85
N GLU A 136 -13.99 -18.24 18.67
CA GLU A 136 -14.46 -19.02 17.53
C GLU A 136 -13.43 -19.07 16.40
N SER A 137 -12.54 -18.08 16.32
CA SER A 137 -11.57 -17.88 15.25
C SER A 137 -10.12 -17.97 15.73
N ASP A 138 -9.23 -18.14 14.76
CA ASP A 138 -7.78 -18.09 14.95
C ASP A 138 -7.21 -16.68 14.67
N THR A 139 -8.07 -15.68 14.53
CA THR A 139 -7.68 -14.32 14.19
C THR A 139 -7.34 -13.51 15.44
N ASP A 140 -6.35 -12.63 15.30
CA ASP A 140 -6.03 -11.59 16.27
C ASP A 140 -7.20 -10.59 16.42
N THR A 141 -7.90 -10.29 15.33
CA THR A 141 -9.05 -9.38 15.27
C THR A 141 -10.19 -9.75 16.23
N GLU A 142 -10.46 -11.04 16.45
CA GLU A 142 -11.53 -11.45 17.37
C GLU A 142 -11.27 -10.95 18.81
N CYS A 143 -10.00 -10.83 19.21
CA CYS A 143 -9.64 -10.28 20.51
C CYS A 143 -10.15 -8.84 20.68
N ILE A 144 -10.15 -8.04 19.62
CA ILE A 144 -10.66 -6.66 19.63
C ILE A 144 -12.17 -6.67 19.92
N ALA A 145 -12.94 -7.48 19.20
CA ALA A 145 -14.40 -7.56 19.38
C ALA A 145 -14.77 -8.07 20.79
N LYS A 146 -14.08 -9.10 21.30
CA LYS A 146 -14.27 -9.59 22.67
C LYS A 146 -13.88 -8.54 23.72
N LEU A 147 -12.83 -7.76 23.47
CA LEU A 147 -12.38 -6.72 24.39
C LEU A 147 -13.37 -5.57 24.50
N TYR A 148 -14.00 -5.15 23.39
CA TYR A 148 -15.11 -4.18 23.40
C TYR A 148 -16.23 -4.63 24.34
N LEU A 149 -16.71 -5.86 24.18
CA LEU A 149 -17.77 -6.42 25.02
C LEU A 149 -17.35 -6.55 26.48
N HIS A 150 -16.10 -6.92 26.75
CA HIS A 150 -15.59 -7.01 28.11
C HIS A 150 -15.57 -5.66 28.82
N LEU A 151 -15.05 -4.63 28.17
CA LEU A 151 -14.98 -3.30 28.74
C LEU A 151 -16.37 -2.66 28.87
N TYR A 152 -17.27 -2.90 27.90
CA TYR A 152 -18.66 -2.45 27.99
C TYR A 152 -19.36 -3.03 29.22
N ASN A 153 -19.36 -4.36 29.37
CA ASN A 153 -20.01 -5.03 30.49
C ASN A 153 -19.40 -4.65 31.84
N THR A 154 -18.08 -4.51 31.90
CA THR A 154 -17.38 -4.16 33.15
C THR A 154 -17.73 -2.75 33.61
N ASN A 155 -17.80 -1.78 32.69
CA ASN A 155 -18.16 -0.40 33.04
C ASN A 155 -19.65 -0.29 33.41
N LEU A 156 -20.53 -0.98 32.67
CA LEU A 156 -21.95 -1.01 32.97
C LEU A 156 -22.23 -1.62 34.36
N GLN A 157 -21.52 -2.69 34.74
CA GLN A 157 -21.60 -3.29 36.08
C GLN A 157 -21.13 -2.34 37.19
N ASN A 158 -20.18 -1.46 36.88
CA ASN A 158 -19.71 -0.42 37.80
C ASN A 158 -20.61 0.83 37.82
N GLY A 159 -21.73 0.83 37.07
CA GLY A 159 -22.67 1.94 37.01
C GLY A 159 -22.26 3.07 36.07
N HIS A 160 -21.30 2.82 35.17
CA HIS A 160 -20.86 3.79 34.17
C HIS A 160 -21.38 3.41 32.80
N ASP A 161 -22.27 4.24 32.25
CA ASP A 161 -22.67 4.20 30.85
C ASP A 161 -21.71 5.11 30.07
N LEU A 162 -20.96 4.54 29.13
CA LEU A 162 -19.88 5.22 28.41
C LEU A 162 -20.33 5.56 27.01
N ASP A 163 -19.91 6.70 26.49
CA ASP A 163 -20.09 6.98 25.06
C ASP A 163 -19.20 6.03 24.22
N PHE A 164 -19.61 5.76 22.98
CA PHE A 164 -18.89 4.81 22.11
C PHE A 164 -17.41 5.19 21.90
N HIS A 165 -17.14 6.49 21.83
CA HIS A 165 -15.78 7.01 21.69
C HIS A 165 -14.94 6.81 22.97
N GLU A 166 -15.53 6.89 24.17
CA GLU A 166 -14.85 6.63 25.45
C GLU A 166 -14.52 5.15 25.62
N LEU A 167 -15.49 4.28 25.32
CA LEU A 167 -15.27 2.84 25.30
C LEU A 167 -14.13 2.47 24.34
N THR A 168 -14.11 3.08 23.16
CA THR A 168 -13.02 2.83 22.20
C THR A 168 -11.67 3.32 22.71
N LYS A 169 -11.58 4.48 23.37
CA LYS A 169 -10.32 4.94 23.97
C LYS A 169 -9.75 3.90 24.94
N LEU A 170 -10.59 3.25 25.75
CA LEU A 170 -10.16 2.18 26.66
C LEU A 170 -9.66 0.95 25.90
N VAL A 171 -10.34 0.53 24.83
CA VAL A 171 -9.88 -0.58 23.98
C VAL A 171 -8.50 -0.26 23.40
N LEU A 172 -8.31 0.95 22.84
CA LEU A 172 -7.06 1.35 22.19
C LEU A 172 -5.86 1.41 23.15
N LEU A 173 -6.07 1.62 24.45
CA LEU A 173 -4.98 1.59 25.44
C LEU A 173 -4.39 0.19 25.63
N GLU A 174 -5.19 -0.84 25.41
CA GLU A 174 -4.78 -2.24 25.58
C GLU A 174 -4.25 -2.86 24.28
N LEU A 175 -4.41 -2.21 23.13
CA LEU A 175 -3.94 -2.74 21.84
C LEU A 175 -2.51 -2.32 21.54
N GLU A 176 -1.66 -3.30 21.22
CA GLU A 176 -0.31 -3.07 20.70
C GLU A 176 -0.20 -3.56 19.26
N GLY A 177 0.43 -2.76 18.40
CA GLY A 177 0.69 -3.13 17.00
C GLY A 177 0.32 -2.04 16.02
N SER A 178 0.03 -2.46 14.79
CA SER A 178 -0.44 -1.61 13.70
C SER A 178 -1.84 -2.05 13.31
N TYR A 179 -2.79 -1.14 13.25
CA TYR A 179 -4.19 -1.43 12.97
C TYR A 179 -4.87 -0.25 12.28
N GLY A 180 -5.82 -0.54 11.41
CA GLY A 180 -6.89 0.35 10.99
C GLY A 180 -8.17 -0.42 11.24
N LEU A 181 -9.12 0.16 11.96
CA LEU A 181 -10.30 -0.57 12.41
C LEU A 181 -11.58 0.24 12.25
N LEU A 182 -12.67 -0.46 11.94
CA LEU A 182 -14.02 0.04 12.13
C LEU A 182 -14.74 -0.84 13.13
N CYS A 183 -15.47 -0.22 14.05
CA CYS A 183 -16.33 -0.90 15.01
C CYS A 183 -17.78 -0.41 14.86
N LYS A 184 -18.70 -1.38 14.84
CA LYS A 184 -20.16 -1.19 14.88
C LYS A 184 -20.72 -1.94 16.09
N SER A 185 -21.79 -1.45 16.69
CA SER A 185 -22.48 -2.14 17.79
C SER A 185 -23.98 -1.95 17.72
N CYS A 186 -24.75 -2.90 18.25
CA CYS A 186 -26.20 -2.72 18.45
C CYS A 186 -26.50 -1.77 19.63
N HIS A 187 -25.59 -1.62 20.60
CA HIS A 187 -25.74 -0.70 21.72
C HIS A 187 -25.62 0.77 21.32
N TYR A 188 -24.95 1.04 20.18
CA TYR A 188 -24.74 2.37 19.62
C TYR A 188 -25.30 2.42 18.17
N PRO A 189 -26.64 2.42 18.01
CA PRO A 189 -27.27 2.30 16.69
C PRO A 189 -26.99 3.54 15.84
N ASN A 190 -26.78 3.33 14.53
CA ASN A 190 -26.41 4.37 13.57
C ASN A 190 -25.05 5.05 13.82
N GLU A 191 -24.20 4.47 14.67
CA GLU A 191 -22.86 4.98 14.93
C GLU A 191 -21.78 4.07 14.33
N VAL A 192 -20.67 4.67 13.94
CA VAL A 192 -19.46 3.92 13.61
C VAL A 192 -18.24 4.63 14.17
N ILE A 193 -17.32 3.82 14.71
CA ILE A 193 -16.00 4.28 15.13
C ILE A 193 -14.97 3.85 14.10
N ALA A 194 -14.10 4.78 13.71
CA ALA A 194 -13.00 4.56 12.80
C ALA A 194 -11.70 5.07 13.44
N THR A 195 -10.68 4.21 13.54
CA THR A 195 -9.40 4.60 14.11
C THR A 195 -8.24 3.86 13.46
N ARG A 196 -7.05 4.46 13.54
CA ARG A 196 -5.84 3.90 12.93
C ARG A 196 -4.57 4.16 13.74
N LYS A 197 -3.61 3.28 13.52
CA LYS A 197 -2.22 3.35 13.96
C LYS A 197 -1.38 2.54 12.98
N GLY A 198 -0.57 3.19 12.14
CA GLY A 198 0.26 2.53 11.14
C GLY A 198 -0.46 1.98 9.89
N SER A 199 -1.79 1.88 9.89
CA SER A 199 -2.59 1.41 8.75
C SER A 199 -3.41 2.55 8.13
N PRO A 200 -3.40 2.77 6.81
CA PRO A 200 -4.17 3.84 6.16
C PRO A 200 -5.68 3.73 6.39
N LEU A 201 -6.30 4.85 6.76
CA LEU A 201 -7.75 5.03 6.86
C LEU A 201 -8.11 6.47 6.47
N LEU A 202 -9.17 6.63 5.68
CA LEU A 202 -9.70 7.91 5.23
C LEU A 202 -11.21 7.92 5.25
N ILE A 203 -11.80 9.12 5.26
CA ILE A 203 -13.24 9.34 5.31
C ILE A 203 -13.62 10.23 4.12
N GLY A 204 -14.42 9.69 3.21
CA GLY A 204 -15.10 10.44 2.16
C GLY A 204 -16.38 11.06 2.68
N VAL A 205 -16.63 12.31 2.30
CA VAL A 205 -17.86 13.03 2.66
C VAL A 205 -18.64 13.40 1.41
N LYS A 206 -19.93 13.08 1.38
CA LYS A 206 -20.87 13.53 0.36
C LYS A 206 -22.08 14.17 1.02
N SER A 207 -22.32 15.44 0.71
CA SER A 207 -23.51 16.17 1.14
C SER A 207 -24.05 16.97 -0.04
N GLU A 208 -25.38 17.13 -0.10
CA GLU A 208 -26.04 17.99 -1.09
C GLU A 208 -25.76 19.47 -0.84
N LYS A 209 -25.54 19.85 0.42
CA LYS A 209 -25.20 21.23 0.82
C LYS A 209 -23.68 21.41 0.86
N LYS A 210 -23.23 22.64 0.60
CA LYS A 210 -21.81 22.98 0.77
C LYS A 210 -21.46 22.89 2.27
N LEU A 211 -20.41 22.14 2.57
CA LEU A 211 -19.77 22.12 3.89
C LEU A 211 -19.32 23.56 4.23
N LYS A 212 -19.54 23.99 5.48
CA LYS A 212 -19.19 25.34 5.93
C LYS A 212 -17.68 25.56 6.00
N VAL A 213 -16.94 24.50 6.31
CA VAL A 213 -15.52 24.53 6.58
C VAL A 213 -14.87 23.31 5.93
N ASP A 214 -13.70 23.48 5.32
CA ASP A 214 -12.91 22.40 4.71
C ASP A 214 -11.93 21.75 5.72
N PHE A 215 -12.24 21.78 7.01
CA PHE A 215 -11.47 21.09 8.05
C PHE A 215 -12.36 20.64 9.21
N VAL A 216 -11.91 19.60 9.92
CA VAL A 216 -12.51 19.09 11.16
C VAL A 216 -11.54 19.35 12.31
N ASP A 217 -12.04 19.88 13.42
CA ASP A 217 -11.24 20.14 14.63
C ASP A 217 -10.95 18.82 15.36
N VAL A 218 -9.73 18.69 15.91
CA VAL A 218 -9.34 17.54 16.72
C VAL A 218 -9.61 17.85 18.19
N GLU A 219 -10.45 17.02 18.81
CA GLU A 219 -10.83 17.12 20.21
C GLU A 219 -9.82 16.39 21.11
N PHE A 220 -9.36 17.09 22.15
CA PHE A 220 -8.47 16.55 23.17
C PHE A 220 -9.21 16.46 24.51
N PRO A 221 -8.87 15.48 25.37
CA PRO A 221 -9.33 15.49 26.76
C PRO A 221 -8.92 16.80 27.44
N GLU A 222 -9.83 17.46 28.17
CA GLU A 222 -9.50 18.67 28.92
C GLU A 222 -8.40 18.36 29.96
N GLU A 223 -7.35 19.19 30.03
CA GLU A 223 -6.20 19.04 30.95
C GLU A 223 -6.57 19.09 32.47
N ASN A 224 -7.85 19.30 32.81
CA ASN A 224 -8.37 19.30 34.18
C ASN A 224 -9.02 17.98 34.62
N ALA A 225 -9.05 16.94 33.79
CA ALA A 225 -9.34 15.59 34.24
C ALA A 225 -8.03 14.95 34.75
N GLY A 226 -7.93 14.75 36.07
CA GLY A 226 -6.74 14.20 36.72
C GLY A 226 -6.23 12.95 35.99
N GLN A 227 -4.98 13.02 35.51
CA GLN A 227 -4.32 11.87 34.92
C GLN A 227 -4.30 10.71 35.94
N PRO A 228 -4.63 9.46 35.55
CA PRO A 228 -4.27 8.32 36.38
C PRO A 228 -2.74 8.24 36.41
N GLU A 229 -2.15 8.46 37.58
CA GLU A 229 -0.70 8.33 37.79
C GLU A 229 -0.25 6.91 37.41
N ILE A 230 0.63 6.82 36.42
CA ILE A 230 1.37 5.60 36.09
C ILE A 230 2.40 5.36 37.22
N PRO A 231 2.45 4.20 37.89
CA PRO A 231 3.52 3.95 38.85
C PRO A 231 4.84 3.73 38.12
N LEU A 232 5.72 4.72 38.23
CA LEU A 232 7.14 4.61 37.91
C LEU A 232 7.79 3.44 38.66
N LYS A 233 8.68 2.75 37.94
CA LYS A 233 9.59 1.72 38.45
C LYS A 233 10.35 2.17 39.71
N SER A 234 10.45 1.24 40.65
CA SER A 234 11.43 1.07 41.74
C SER A 234 12.44 2.19 42.01
N ASN A 235 12.46 2.72 43.25
CA ASN A 235 13.71 2.97 43.95
C ASN A 235 13.54 3.05 45.48
N ASN A 236 14.45 2.38 46.18
CA ASN A 236 14.65 2.40 47.63
C ASN A 236 14.93 3.81 48.17
N LYS A 237 14.30 4.21 49.30
CA LYS A 237 14.92 4.75 50.54
C LYS A 237 13.90 5.40 51.52
N SER A 238 13.73 4.73 52.67
CA SER A 238 13.75 5.21 54.06
C SER A 238 13.12 6.55 54.56
N PHE A 239 12.44 6.41 55.71
CA PHE A 239 12.19 7.32 56.86
C PHE A 239 10.88 8.15 56.97
N GLY A 240 10.16 7.98 58.10
CA GLY A 240 9.40 9.06 58.76
C GLY A 240 8.05 8.67 59.39
N LEU A 241 7.95 8.65 60.73
CA LEU A 241 6.80 8.29 61.58
C LEU A 241 5.61 9.29 61.59
N GLY A 242 4.39 8.78 61.85
CA GLY A 242 3.28 9.54 62.48
C GLY A 242 1.89 8.88 62.39
N PRO A 243 1.17 8.59 63.50
CA PRO A 243 -0.03 7.74 63.47
C PRO A 243 -1.35 8.53 63.46
N LYS A 244 -2.31 8.18 62.57
CA LYS A 244 -3.73 8.55 62.76
C LYS A 244 -4.69 7.44 62.31
N LYS A 245 -5.25 6.79 63.33
CA LYS A 245 -6.56 6.13 63.49
C LYS A 245 -7.24 5.52 62.25
N ALA A 246 -7.29 4.19 62.28
CA ALA A 246 -8.16 3.33 61.50
C ALA A 246 -9.65 3.59 61.76
N ARG A 247 -10.43 3.57 60.67
CA ARG A 247 -11.81 3.08 60.66
C ARG A 247 -11.83 1.91 59.70
N GLU A 248 -12.08 0.72 60.23
CA GLU A 248 -12.31 -0.50 59.48
C GLU A 248 -13.65 -0.39 58.74
N PHE A 249 -13.62 -0.68 57.45
CA PHE A 249 -14.75 -1.24 56.71
C PHE A 249 -14.20 -2.44 55.94
N GLU A 250 -14.79 -3.61 56.20
CA GLU A 250 -14.38 -4.90 55.66
C GLU A 250 -14.57 -4.93 54.14
N ALA A 251 -13.48 -5.14 53.40
CA ALA A 251 -13.51 -5.44 51.97
C ALA A 251 -13.32 -6.96 51.77
N GLY A 252 -14.37 -7.62 51.29
CA GLY A 252 -14.29 -8.96 50.75
C GLY A 252 -13.78 -8.96 49.31
N SER A 253 -12.91 -9.93 49.02
CA SER A 253 -12.64 -10.52 47.70
C SER A 253 -11.86 -9.71 46.65
N GLN A 254 -10.56 -10.01 46.59
CA GLN A 254 -9.70 -10.20 45.42
C GLN A 254 -10.29 -9.88 44.04
N ASN A 255 -9.82 -8.79 43.41
CA ASN A 255 -9.60 -8.69 41.97
C ASN A 255 -8.48 -7.67 41.73
N ALA A 256 -7.30 -8.18 41.40
CA ALA A 256 -6.21 -7.38 40.86
C ALA A 256 -6.29 -7.41 39.32
N ASN A 257 -6.04 -6.24 38.73
CA ASN A 257 -5.84 -5.89 37.32
C ASN A 257 -7.05 -5.29 36.58
N LEU A 258 -6.84 -4.03 36.19
CA LEU A 258 -7.68 -3.01 35.53
C LEU A 258 -8.60 -2.22 36.48
N LEU A 259 -8.26 -0.93 36.68
CA LEU A 259 -8.93 0.01 37.56
C LEU A 259 -10.16 0.62 36.85
N PRO A 260 -11.33 0.72 37.50
CA PRO A 260 -12.42 1.57 37.03
C PRO A 260 -12.09 3.05 37.26
N ILE A 261 -12.48 3.91 36.32
CA ILE A 261 -12.29 5.37 36.42
C ILE A 261 -13.47 5.96 37.22
N ALA A 262 -13.15 6.85 38.18
CA ALA A 262 -14.13 7.57 38.98
C ALA A 262 -14.94 8.57 38.13
N ALA A 263 -16.24 8.64 38.39
CA ALA A 263 -17.18 9.55 37.75
C ALA A 263 -16.76 11.03 37.87
N ASN A 264 -16.75 11.75 36.76
CA ASN A 264 -16.97 13.18 36.78
C ASN A 264 -18.48 13.44 36.65
N GLU A 265 -19.07 13.98 37.71
CA GLU A 265 -20.44 14.45 37.74
C GLU A 265 -20.61 15.74 36.92
N PHE A 266 -21.52 15.67 35.94
CA PHE A 266 -22.31 16.73 35.29
C PHE A 266 -21.71 17.67 34.21
N ASN A 267 -22.29 17.48 33.02
CA ASN A 267 -22.99 18.45 32.14
C ASN A 267 -22.23 19.29 31.09
N LEU A 268 -22.71 19.08 29.84
CA LEU A 268 -22.81 20.01 28.72
C LEU A 268 -21.51 20.56 28.14
N ARG A 269 -21.01 19.89 27.09
CA ARG A 269 -20.37 20.49 25.91
C ARG A 269 -20.20 19.45 24.81
N HIS A 270 -21.22 19.28 23.96
CA HIS A 270 -20.97 18.82 22.60
C HIS A 270 -20.20 19.94 21.89
N SER A 271 -18.92 19.75 21.61
CA SER A 271 -18.24 20.53 20.57
C SER A 271 -18.84 20.12 19.24
N GLN A 272 -19.98 20.71 18.87
CA GLN A 272 -20.63 20.49 17.58
C GLN A 272 -19.61 20.65 16.45
N SER A 273 -19.57 19.67 15.56
CA SER A 273 -18.65 19.69 14.43
C SER A 273 -19.07 20.81 13.47
N ARG A 274 -18.36 21.95 13.50
CA ARG A 274 -18.70 23.16 12.73
C ARG A 274 -18.80 22.91 11.23
N ALA A 275 -18.19 21.84 10.72
CA ALA A 275 -18.14 21.50 9.31
C ALA A 275 -19.51 21.07 8.72
N PHE A 276 -20.41 20.49 9.52
CA PHE A 276 -21.61 19.78 9.03
C PHE A 276 -22.95 20.47 9.35
N LEU A 277 -22.93 21.70 9.88
CA LEU A 277 -24.13 22.48 10.16
C LEU A 277 -24.65 23.21 8.90
N SER A 278 -25.97 23.30 8.72
CA SER A 278 -26.60 24.29 7.83
C SER A 278 -26.60 25.69 8.46
N GLU A 279 -26.76 26.77 7.68
CA GLU A 279 -26.85 28.16 8.20
C GLU A 279 -27.95 28.33 9.27
N ASP A 280 -28.99 27.48 9.23
CA ASP A 280 -30.15 27.50 10.12
C ASP A 280 -30.07 26.52 11.30
N GLY A 281 -28.96 25.77 11.46
CA GLY A 281 -28.79 24.80 12.56
C GLY A 281 -29.62 23.50 12.43
N SER A 282 -30.23 23.25 11.27
CA SER A 282 -30.94 21.99 10.97
C SER A 282 -29.97 20.91 10.46
N PRO A 283 -30.17 19.62 10.85
CA PRO A 283 -29.34 18.52 10.40
C PRO A 283 -29.46 18.33 8.88
N THR A 284 -28.32 18.16 8.21
CA THR A 284 -28.25 18.06 6.76
C THR A 284 -28.10 16.61 6.32
N PRO A 285 -28.80 16.18 5.24
CA PRO A 285 -28.55 14.89 4.62
C PRO A 285 -27.07 14.75 4.24
N VAL A 286 -26.43 13.68 4.73
CA VAL A 286 -25.00 13.43 4.53
C VAL A 286 -24.73 11.93 4.44
N GLU A 287 -23.77 11.59 3.61
CA GLU A 287 -23.25 10.24 3.43
C GLU A 287 -21.75 10.25 3.73
N PHE A 288 -21.31 9.36 4.60
CA PHE A 288 -19.90 9.12 4.92
C PHE A 288 -19.43 7.79 4.35
N PHE A 289 -18.21 7.78 3.81
CA PHE A 289 -17.57 6.62 3.22
C PHE A 289 -16.21 6.41 3.88
N VAL A 290 -16.11 5.49 4.83
CA VAL A 290 -14.84 5.20 5.50
C VAL A 290 -14.11 4.13 4.71
N SER A 291 -12.82 4.32 4.42
CA SER A 291 -12.07 3.37 3.59
C SER A 291 -10.59 3.34 3.92
N SER A 292 -9.96 2.17 3.72
CA SER A 292 -8.50 2.04 3.72
C SER A 292 -7.81 2.55 2.43
N ASP A 293 -8.56 2.81 1.36
CA ASP A 293 -8.05 3.33 0.08
C ASP A 293 -9.05 4.30 -0.57
N ALA A 294 -8.53 5.34 -1.23
CA ALA A 294 -9.33 6.32 -1.97
C ALA A 294 -10.07 5.72 -3.19
N ALA A 295 -9.60 4.59 -3.74
CA ALA A 295 -10.19 3.96 -4.93
C ALA A 295 -11.65 3.53 -4.74
N SER A 296 -12.04 3.12 -3.53
CA SER A 296 -13.43 2.78 -3.20
C SER A 296 -14.32 4.01 -3.01
N VAL A 297 -13.74 5.15 -2.62
CA VAL A 297 -14.48 6.39 -2.29
C VAL A 297 -14.70 7.28 -3.51
N VAL A 298 -13.77 7.30 -4.47
CA VAL A 298 -13.76 8.26 -5.59
C VAL A 298 -15.00 8.22 -6.50
N LYS A 299 -15.74 7.09 -6.55
CA LYS A 299 -17.02 6.99 -7.26
C LYS A 299 -18.12 7.81 -6.61
N HIS A 300 -18.07 7.92 -5.29
CA HIS A 300 -19.10 8.58 -4.49
C HIS A 300 -18.75 10.04 -4.23
N THR A 301 -17.50 10.33 -3.89
CA THR A 301 -17.03 11.69 -3.60
C THR A 301 -15.54 11.86 -3.85
N LYS A 302 -15.14 13.07 -4.23
CA LYS A 302 -13.72 13.48 -4.31
C LYS A 302 -13.24 14.17 -3.03
N LYS A 303 -14.14 14.53 -2.12
CA LYS A 303 -13.80 15.19 -0.85
C LYS A 303 -13.48 14.12 0.18
N VAL A 304 -12.22 14.07 0.62
CA VAL A 304 -11.73 13.08 1.59
C VAL A 304 -10.94 13.73 2.71
N LEU A 305 -11.01 13.13 3.88
CA LEU A 305 -10.22 13.45 5.05
C LEU A 305 -9.33 12.25 5.36
N PHE A 306 -8.02 12.44 5.43
CA PHE A 306 -7.09 11.39 5.82
C PHE A 306 -6.90 11.40 7.34
N LEU A 307 -7.08 10.24 7.97
CA LEU A 307 -6.79 10.07 9.39
C LEU A 307 -5.28 9.91 9.57
N GLU A 308 -4.79 10.42 10.69
CA GLU A 308 -3.44 10.19 11.21
C GLU A 308 -3.45 9.11 12.29
N ASP A 309 -2.26 8.69 12.71
CA ASP A 309 -2.14 7.72 13.80
C ASP A 309 -2.72 8.29 15.11
N ASP A 310 -3.36 7.41 15.88
CA ASP A 310 -4.09 7.69 17.13
C ASP A 310 -5.30 8.62 16.97
N ASP A 311 -5.74 8.92 15.75
CA ASP A 311 -7.03 9.56 15.50
C ASP A 311 -8.17 8.57 15.77
N LEU A 312 -9.18 9.03 16.51
CA LEU A 312 -10.44 8.34 16.73
C LEU A 312 -11.57 9.15 16.09
N ALA A 313 -11.97 8.76 14.90
CA ALA A 313 -13.12 9.33 14.22
C ALA A 313 -14.41 8.66 14.68
N HIS A 314 -15.32 9.44 15.25
CA HIS A 314 -16.65 9.04 15.67
C HIS A 314 -17.69 9.69 14.75
N ILE A 315 -18.47 8.86 14.08
CA ILE A 315 -19.56 9.28 13.20
C ILE A 315 -20.87 8.93 13.89
N TYR A 316 -21.63 9.94 14.29
CA TYR A 316 -22.95 9.81 14.92
C TYR A 316 -23.81 11.04 14.56
N ASP A 317 -25.13 10.88 14.49
CA ASP A 317 -26.10 11.96 14.20
C ASP A 317 -25.77 12.86 12.99
N GLY A 318 -25.07 12.31 11.99
CA GLY A 318 -24.65 13.05 10.80
C GLY A 318 -23.46 13.99 11.01
N GLU A 319 -22.84 13.96 12.19
CA GLU A 319 -21.61 14.68 12.49
C GLU A 319 -20.39 13.73 12.45
N LEU A 320 -19.23 14.31 12.16
CA LEU A 320 -17.93 13.64 12.26
C LEU A 320 -17.09 14.38 13.29
N HIS A 321 -16.75 13.68 14.36
CA HIS A 321 -15.86 14.14 15.43
C HIS A 321 -14.55 13.36 15.36
N ILE A 322 -13.42 14.03 15.59
CA ILE A 322 -12.11 13.39 15.64
C ILE A 322 -11.54 13.65 17.02
N HIS A 323 -11.39 12.60 17.81
CA HIS A 323 -10.79 12.67 19.14
C HIS A 323 -9.36 12.12 19.10
N ARG A 324 -8.49 12.62 19.97
CA ARG A 324 -7.14 12.06 20.16
C ARG A 324 -6.81 11.98 21.64
N SER A 325 -6.29 10.83 22.08
CA SER A 325 -6.02 10.57 23.51
C SER A 325 -4.81 11.34 24.06
N ARG A 326 -3.84 11.71 23.22
CA ARG A 326 -2.61 12.42 23.64
C ARG A 326 -2.30 13.62 22.74
N ARG A 327 -1.84 14.70 23.37
CA ARG A 327 -1.35 15.89 22.66
C ARG A 327 0.16 15.75 22.45
N GLU A 328 0.55 15.38 21.22
CA GLU A 328 1.97 15.36 20.85
C GLU A 328 2.46 16.76 20.45
N VAL A 329 3.73 17.07 20.73
CA VAL A 329 4.36 18.34 20.36
C VAL A 329 4.47 18.40 18.83
N GLY A 330 3.65 19.22 18.19
CA GLY A 330 3.59 19.36 16.73
C GLY A 330 2.40 18.69 16.06
N ALA A 331 1.51 18.03 16.81
CA ALA A 331 0.28 17.47 16.28
C ALA A 331 -0.65 18.55 15.69
N SER A 332 -1.16 18.32 14.48
CA SER A 332 -2.13 19.23 13.87
C SER A 332 -3.44 19.23 14.65
N MET A 333 -3.92 20.43 15.02
CA MET A 333 -5.17 20.64 15.74
C MET A 333 -6.41 20.46 14.85
N THR A 334 -6.20 20.35 13.53
CA THR A 334 -7.27 20.17 12.55
C THR A 334 -6.90 19.12 11.51
N ARG A 335 -7.91 18.55 10.86
CA ARG A 335 -7.77 17.66 9.71
C ARG A 335 -8.41 18.31 8.50
N SER A 336 -7.61 18.58 7.47
CA SER A 336 -8.10 19.22 6.23
C SER A 336 -8.89 18.22 5.38
N ILE A 337 -10.04 18.65 4.87
CA ILE A 337 -10.76 17.96 3.80
C ILE A 337 -10.08 18.32 2.48
N GLN A 338 -9.51 17.32 1.82
CA GLN A 338 -8.78 17.47 0.57
C GLN A 338 -9.63 17.01 -0.60
N THR A 339 -9.42 17.61 -1.77
CA THR A 339 -10.04 17.14 -3.01
C THR A 339 -9.07 16.22 -3.75
N LEU A 340 -9.49 14.98 -3.98
CA LEU A 340 -8.73 14.02 -4.76
C LEU A 340 -8.65 14.45 -6.23
N GLU A 341 -7.44 14.48 -6.78
CA GLU A 341 -7.19 14.68 -8.22
C GLU A 341 -7.48 13.42 -9.05
N MET A 342 -7.67 12.27 -8.39
CA MET A 342 -7.91 10.98 -9.04
C MET A 342 -9.25 10.97 -9.80
N GLU A 343 -9.23 10.40 -10.99
CA GLU A 343 -10.42 10.21 -11.82
C GLU A 343 -10.88 8.74 -11.82
N LEU A 344 -12.20 8.53 -11.91
CA LEU A 344 -12.80 7.20 -11.94
C LEU A 344 -12.24 6.34 -13.10
N ALA A 345 -11.98 6.94 -14.27
CA ALA A 345 -11.43 6.23 -15.42
C ALA A 345 -10.05 5.59 -15.15
N GLN A 346 -9.25 6.18 -14.26
CA GLN A 346 -7.91 5.69 -13.93
C GLN A 346 -7.95 4.36 -13.18
N ILE A 347 -9.04 4.07 -12.46
CA ILE A 347 -9.23 2.83 -11.69
C ILE A 347 -10.18 1.82 -12.36
N MET A 348 -10.63 2.10 -13.58
CA MET A 348 -11.47 1.19 -14.39
C MET A 348 -10.64 0.50 -15.46
N LYS A 349 -10.99 -0.75 -15.84
CA LYS A 349 -10.26 -1.48 -16.90
C LYS A 349 -10.37 -0.84 -18.29
N GLY A 350 -11.47 -0.15 -18.57
CA GLY A 350 -11.71 0.45 -19.89
C GLY A 350 -11.85 -0.61 -20.98
N PRO A 351 -11.16 -0.51 -22.13
CA PRO A 351 -11.26 -1.48 -23.22
C PRO A 351 -10.39 -2.74 -23.02
N TYR A 352 -9.70 -2.87 -21.90
CA TYR A 352 -8.79 -3.98 -21.61
C TYR A 352 -9.45 -5.06 -20.75
N ASP A 353 -9.03 -6.31 -20.91
CA ASP A 353 -9.56 -7.44 -20.12
C ASP A 353 -9.03 -7.44 -18.68
N HIS A 354 -7.80 -6.95 -18.50
CA HIS A 354 -7.07 -6.98 -17.23
C HIS A 354 -6.44 -5.62 -16.92
N PHE A 355 -6.31 -5.30 -15.62
CA PHE A 355 -5.61 -4.09 -15.16
C PHE A 355 -4.14 -4.12 -15.56
N MET A 356 -3.47 -5.28 -15.41
CA MET A 356 -2.08 -5.39 -15.84
C MET A 356 -1.89 -5.03 -17.31
N GLN A 357 -2.79 -5.48 -18.19
CA GLN A 357 -2.71 -5.15 -19.62
C GLN A 357 -2.91 -3.65 -19.85
N LYS A 358 -3.95 -3.07 -19.24
CA LYS A 358 -4.19 -1.61 -19.27
C LYS A 358 -2.94 -0.84 -18.85
N GLU A 359 -2.36 -1.20 -17.71
CA GLU A 359 -1.22 -0.49 -17.12
C GLU A 359 0.05 -0.60 -17.96
N ILE A 360 0.29 -1.74 -18.61
CA ILE A 360 1.37 -1.90 -19.60
C ILE A 360 1.16 -0.93 -20.77
N TYR A 361 -0.07 -0.85 -21.28
CA TYR A 361 -0.44 -0.02 -22.42
C TYR A 361 -0.51 1.48 -22.09
N GLU A 362 -0.71 1.84 -20.83
CA GLU A 362 -0.67 3.22 -20.31
C GLU A 362 0.75 3.74 -20.06
N GLN A 363 1.78 2.92 -20.21
CA GLN A 363 3.18 3.35 -20.01
C GLN A 363 3.61 4.58 -20.84
N PRO A 364 3.18 4.77 -22.10
CA PRO A 364 3.47 6.00 -22.82
C PRO A 364 2.93 7.26 -22.12
N GLU A 365 1.74 7.18 -21.54
CA GLU A 365 1.10 8.32 -20.88
C GLU A 365 1.65 8.54 -19.47
N SER A 366 1.82 7.47 -18.68
CA SER A 366 2.38 7.55 -17.33
C SER A 366 3.83 8.02 -17.32
N THR A 367 4.66 7.57 -18.26
CA THR A 367 6.03 8.09 -18.41
C THR A 367 6.04 9.57 -18.82
N PHE A 368 5.13 10.00 -19.70
CA PHE A 368 4.96 11.41 -20.02
C PHE A 368 4.52 12.23 -18.78
N ASN A 369 3.53 11.75 -18.03
CA ASN A 369 3.02 12.39 -16.81
C ASN A 369 4.09 12.50 -15.72
N THR A 370 4.99 11.52 -15.64
CA THR A 370 6.15 11.55 -14.74
C THR A 370 7.09 12.70 -15.06
N MET A 371 7.26 13.05 -16.34
CA MET A 371 8.15 14.12 -16.82
C MET A 371 7.45 15.49 -16.90
N ARG A 372 6.12 15.52 -16.93
CA ARG A 372 5.30 16.71 -17.13
C ARG A 372 5.61 17.78 -16.08
N GLY A 373 5.95 18.99 -16.55
CA GLY A 373 6.28 20.13 -15.70
C GLY A 373 7.61 20.03 -14.95
N ARG A 374 8.40 18.96 -15.19
CA ARG A 374 9.70 18.73 -14.54
C ARG A 374 10.87 18.80 -15.49
N ILE A 375 10.65 18.58 -16.79
CA ILE A 375 11.66 18.70 -17.82
C ILE A 375 11.33 19.87 -18.74
N ASP A 376 12.26 20.81 -18.84
CA ASP A 376 12.29 21.84 -19.86
C ASP A 376 13.19 21.37 -21.00
N TYR A 377 12.57 20.92 -22.10
CA TYR A 377 13.27 20.40 -23.28
C TYR A 377 13.92 21.49 -24.13
N GLU A 378 13.52 22.76 -23.99
CA GLU A 378 14.10 23.87 -24.74
C GLU A 378 15.42 24.30 -24.11
N ASN A 379 15.43 24.44 -22.79
CA ASN A 379 16.63 24.82 -22.04
C ASN A 379 17.44 23.63 -21.51
N ASN A 380 17.01 22.40 -21.77
CA ASN A 380 17.60 21.15 -21.26
C ASN A 380 17.79 21.16 -19.73
N LYS A 381 16.76 21.58 -18.99
CA LYS A 381 16.79 21.65 -17.52
C LYS A 381 15.79 20.69 -16.89
N VAL A 382 16.18 20.14 -15.74
CA VAL A 382 15.33 19.26 -14.94
C VAL A 382 15.09 19.91 -13.57
N ILE A 383 13.82 20.12 -13.23
CA ILE A 383 13.38 20.76 -11.99
C ILE A 383 12.46 19.81 -11.24
N LEU A 384 12.96 19.28 -10.13
CA LEU A 384 12.18 18.49 -9.19
C LEU A 384 11.80 19.36 -7.99
N GLY A 385 10.59 19.91 -8.01
CA GLY A 385 10.11 20.88 -7.01
C GLY A 385 10.28 20.39 -5.57
N GLY A 386 9.95 19.13 -5.30
CA GLY A 386 10.10 18.53 -3.97
C GLY A 386 11.54 18.37 -3.48
N LEU A 387 12.53 18.38 -4.37
CA LEU A 387 13.95 18.24 -4.01
C LEU A 387 14.73 19.57 -4.04
N LYS A 388 14.17 20.62 -4.65
CA LYS A 388 14.89 21.87 -4.95
C LYS A 388 15.61 22.48 -3.73
N ALA A 389 14.96 22.48 -2.57
CA ALA A 389 15.53 23.02 -1.34
C ALA A 389 16.68 22.16 -0.77
N TRP A 390 16.71 20.87 -1.10
CA TRP A 390 17.60 19.88 -0.52
C TRP A 390 18.76 19.47 -1.44
N LEU A 391 18.70 19.76 -2.74
CA LEU A 391 19.78 19.46 -3.70
C LEU A 391 21.18 19.91 -3.24
N PRO A 392 21.38 21.11 -2.65
CA PRO A 392 22.71 21.50 -2.16
C PRO A 392 23.22 20.62 -1.01
N VAL A 393 22.33 20.06 -0.20
CA VAL A 393 22.68 19.12 0.87
C VAL A 393 23.02 17.77 0.27
N VAL A 394 22.20 17.27 -0.67
CA VAL A 394 22.43 15.98 -1.34
C VAL A 394 23.76 15.97 -2.10
N ARG A 395 24.14 17.06 -2.77
CA ARG A 395 25.42 17.17 -3.47
C ARG A 395 26.65 17.11 -2.55
N ARG A 396 26.48 17.39 -1.25
CA ARG A 396 27.55 17.27 -0.23
C ARG A 396 27.60 15.91 0.45
N ALA A 397 26.65 15.02 0.15
CA ALA A 397 26.61 13.69 0.72
C ALA A 397 27.83 12.89 0.29
N ARG A 398 28.31 12.02 1.18
CA ARG A 398 29.45 11.13 0.88
C ARG A 398 29.02 9.80 0.28
N ARG A 399 27.75 9.45 0.44
CA ARG A 399 27.17 8.19 -0.05
C ARG A 399 25.66 8.34 -0.20
N LEU A 400 25.15 7.68 -1.25
CA LEU A 400 23.73 7.50 -1.52
C LEU A 400 23.35 6.05 -1.24
N ILE A 401 22.29 5.83 -0.48
CA ILE A 401 21.77 4.50 -0.16
C ILE A 401 20.34 4.41 -0.70
N MET A 402 20.11 3.59 -1.71
CA MET A 402 18.77 3.33 -2.24
C MET A 402 18.18 2.10 -1.56
N ILE A 403 17.03 2.24 -0.93
CA ILE A 403 16.38 1.20 -0.12
C ILE A 403 14.97 0.95 -0.67
N ALA A 404 14.69 -0.29 -1.03
CA ALA A 404 13.40 -0.69 -1.59
C ALA A 404 13.18 -2.20 -1.51
N CYS A 405 12.00 -2.66 -1.94
CA CYS A 405 11.64 -4.08 -2.04
C CYS A 405 11.17 -4.43 -3.47
N GLY A 406 11.36 -5.69 -3.87
CA GLY A 406 10.82 -6.26 -5.12
C GLY A 406 11.14 -5.43 -6.37
N THR A 407 10.12 -5.19 -7.21
CA THR A 407 10.26 -4.38 -8.44
C THR A 407 10.81 -2.96 -8.18
N SER A 408 10.50 -2.34 -7.03
CA SER A 408 11.07 -1.01 -6.70
C SER A 408 12.58 -1.07 -6.44
N TYR A 409 13.09 -2.18 -5.87
CA TYR A 409 14.52 -2.43 -5.74
C TYR A 409 15.19 -2.62 -7.11
N HIS A 410 14.54 -3.30 -8.06
CA HIS A 410 15.06 -3.41 -9.43
C HIS A 410 15.15 -2.05 -10.12
N SER A 411 14.23 -1.11 -9.87
CA SER A 411 14.33 0.26 -10.44
C SER A 411 15.57 1.02 -9.91
N CYS A 412 15.94 0.78 -8.66
CA CYS A 412 17.15 1.34 -8.05
C CYS A 412 18.40 0.70 -8.67
N LEU A 413 18.43 -0.63 -8.83
CA LEU A 413 19.53 -1.32 -9.50
C LEU A 413 19.72 -0.83 -10.94
N ALA A 414 18.62 -0.58 -11.65
CA ALA A 414 18.66 -0.16 -13.04
C ALA A 414 19.23 1.25 -13.23
N THR A 415 19.12 2.10 -12.21
CA THR A 415 19.58 3.49 -12.23
C THR A 415 20.87 3.71 -11.44
N ARG A 416 21.37 2.70 -10.72
CA ARG A 416 22.62 2.78 -9.94
C ARG A 416 23.78 3.36 -10.74
N ALA A 417 24.06 2.80 -11.91
CA ALA A 417 25.21 3.18 -12.72
C ALA A 417 25.14 4.64 -13.20
N ILE A 418 23.95 5.15 -13.55
CA ILE A 418 23.81 6.54 -13.99
C ILE A 418 23.90 7.53 -12.81
N PHE A 419 23.49 7.12 -11.60
CA PHE A 419 23.75 7.93 -10.41
C PHE A 419 25.25 8.01 -10.11
N GLU A 420 25.97 6.89 -10.15
CA GLU A 420 27.43 6.86 -9.98
C GLU A 420 28.11 7.75 -11.04
N GLU A 421 27.69 7.65 -12.31
CA GLU A 421 28.22 8.42 -13.44
C GLU A 421 27.97 9.94 -13.31
N LEU A 422 26.77 10.36 -12.92
CA LEU A 422 26.39 11.79 -12.90
C LEU A 422 26.74 12.49 -11.59
N SER A 423 26.66 11.78 -10.46
CA SER A 423 26.93 12.38 -9.15
C SER A 423 28.37 12.23 -8.69
N ASP A 424 29.15 11.27 -9.23
CA ASP A 424 30.45 10.85 -8.70
C ASP A 424 30.41 10.54 -7.18
N ILE A 425 29.23 10.20 -6.63
CA ILE A 425 29.02 9.78 -5.25
C ILE A 425 28.85 8.25 -5.23
N PRO A 426 29.44 7.52 -4.26
CA PRO A 426 29.18 6.10 -4.05
C PRO A 426 27.69 5.83 -3.86
N VAL A 427 27.14 4.89 -4.63
CA VAL A 427 25.73 4.47 -4.54
C VAL A 427 25.65 3.00 -4.11
N SER A 428 24.98 2.73 -3.00
CA SER A 428 24.57 1.39 -2.59
C SER A 428 23.09 1.20 -2.85
N VAL A 429 22.70 -0.02 -3.23
CA VAL A 429 21.30 -0.40 -3.42
C VAL A 429 21.05 -1.61 -2.54
N GLU A 430 20.06 -1.50 -1.66
CA GLU A 430 19.83 -2.44 -0.57
C GLU A 430 18.37 -2.92 -0.59
N LEU A 431 18.17 -4.22 -0.32
CA LEU A 431 16.85 -4.76 0.00
C LEU A 431 16.50 -4.35 1.44
N ALA A 432 15.30 -3.79 1.65
CA ALA A 432 14.95 -3.18 2.93
C ALA A 432 14.97 -4.17 4.12
N SER A 433 14.54 -5.41 3.91
CA SER A 433 14.57 -6.47 4.93
C SER A 433 16.00 -6.81 5.36
N ASP A 434 16.87 -7.16 4.41
CA ASP A 434 18.28 -7.48 4.67
C ASP A 434 19.06 -6.29 5.27
N PHE A 435 18.72 -5.07 4.86
CA PHE A 435 19.28 -3.84 5.44
C PHE A 435 19.00 -3.71 6.94
N LEU A 436 17.79 -4.05 7.36
CA LEU A 436 17.36 -4.06 8.77
C LEU A 436 18.01 -5.22 9.53
N ASP A 437 18.01 -6.43 8.97
CA ASP A 437 18.58 -7.63 9.59
C ASP A 437 20.06 -7.45 9.92
N ARG A 438 20.83 -6.88 8.97
CA ARG A 438 22.25 -6.59 9.16
C ARG A 438 22.51 -5.38 10.04
N LYS A 439 21.47 -4.61 10.40
CA LYS A 439 21.59 -3.31 11.08
C LYS A 439 22.63 -2.45 10.39
N CYS A 440 22.43 -2.21 9.10
CA CYS A 440 23.41 -1.55 8.24
C CYS A 440 23.91 -0.23 8.85
N PRO A 441 25.22 0.08 8.81
CA PRO A 441 25.74 1.35 9.29
C PRO A 441 25.27 2.52 8.41
N VAL A 442 24.57 3.47 9.04
CA VAL A 442 24.10 4.71 8.44
C VAL A 442 24.67 5.90 9.23
N PHE A 443 25.11 6.92 8.51
CA PHE A 443 25.75 8.12 9.04
C PHE A 443 24.95 9.37 8.66
N ARG A 444 25.26 10.50 9.31
CA ARG A 444 24.56 11.77 9.11
C ARG A 444 24.81 12.41 7.75
N ASP A 445 25.91 12.05 7.09
CA ASP A 445 26.29 12.51 5.75
C ASP A 445 25.87 11.56 4.63
N ASP A 446 25.08 10.52 4.97
CA ASP A 446 24.39 9.69 4.01
C ASP A 446 23.08 10.35 3.54
N VAL A 447 22.73 10.07 2.29
CA VAL A 447 21.40 10.34 1.75
C VAL A 447 20.73 9.01 1.43
N CYS A 448 19.64 8.74 2.14
CA CYS A 448 18.86 7.52 1.98
C CYS A 448 17.63 7.79 1.09
N VAL A 449 17.55 7.09 -0.04
CA VAL A 449 16.47 7.20 -1.02
C VAL A 449 15.56 5.98 -0.88
N PHE A 450 14.30 6.22 -0.51
CA PHE A 450 13.29 5.19 -0.30
C PHE A 450 12.36 5.14 -1.50
N VAL A 451 12.34 4.01 -2.22
CA VAL A 451 11.51 3.84 -3.42
C VAL A 451 10.38 2.87 -3.12
N SER A 452 9.14 3.33 -3.23
CA SER A 452 7.96 2.49 -2.98
C SER A 452 6.76 3.02 -3.76
N GLN A 453 6.12 2.16 -4.56
CA GLN A 453 4.90 2.54 -5.28
C GLN A 453 3.80 2.95 -4.29
N SER A 454 3.51 2.12 -3.29
CA SER A 454 2.42 2.34 -2.34
C SER A 454 2.76 3.40 -1.29
N GLY A 455 4.03 3.55 -0.95
CA GLY A 455 4.49 4.40 0.15
C GLY A 455 4.13 3.86 1.53
N GLU A 456 3.74 2.58 1.62
CA GLU A 456 3.27 1.91 2.85
C GLU A 456 3.98 0.55 3.07
N THR A 457 5.01 0.23 2.29
CA THR A 457 5.74 -1.05 2.42
C THR A 457 6.42 -1.15 3.78
N ALA A 458 6.11 -2.20 4.56
CA ALA A 458 6.51 -2.32 5.97
C ALA A 458 8.03 -2.23 6.16
N ASP A 459 8.81 -3.12 5.53
CA ASP A 459 10.28 -3.11 5.63
C ASP A 459 10.90 -1.78 5.20
N THR A 460 10.38 -1.17 4.13
CA THR A 460 10.87 0.13 3.64
C THR A 460 10.56 1.25 4.63
N MET A 461 9.40 1.22 5.30
CA MET A 461 9.02 2.15 6.36
C MET A 461 9.89 1.98 7.61
N LEU A 462 10.16 0.74 8.02
CA LEU A 462 11.05 0.44 9.14
C LEU A 462 12.48 0.90 8.84
N ALA A 463 12.98 0.65 7.63
CA ALA A 463 14.29 1.12 7.19
C ALA A 463 14.35 2.66 7.14
N LEU A 464 13.25 3.33 6.80
CA LEU A 464 13.13 4.79 6.86
C LEU A 464 13.30 5.31 8.28
N ASN A 465 12.53 4.77 9.22
CA ASN A 465 12.63 5.15 10.63
C ASN A 465 14.04 4.89 11.19
N TYR A 466 14.63 3.73 10.86
CA TYR A 466 16.00 3.38 11.23
C TYR A 466 17.04 4.41 10.73
N CYS A 467 16.88 4.93 9.51
CA CYS A 467 17.76 5.95 8.93
C CYS A 467 17.54 7.34 9.56
N LEU A 468 16.29 7.69 9.89
CA LEU A 468 15.94 8.94 10.55
C LEU A 468 16.55 9.02 11.95
N GLU A 469 16.49 7.94 12.73
CA GLU A 469 17.12 7.84 14.06
C GLU A 469 18.64 8.11 14.01
N ARG A 470 19.28 7.78 12.89
CA ARG A 470 20.73 7.99 12.66
C ARG A 470 21.05 9.36 12.07
N GLY A 471 20.03 10.15 11.77
CA GLY A 471 20.15 11.53 11.29
C GLY A 471 20.58 11.64 9.82
N ALA A 472 20.36 10.60 9.01
CA ALA A 472 20.56 10.69 7.56
C ALA A 472 19.48 11.55 6.89
N LEU A 473 19.83 12.19 5.78
CA LEU A 473 18.82 12.87 4.95
C LEU A 473 18.00 11.81 4.20
N THR A 474 16.68 11.92 4.25
CA THR A 474 15.78 10.92 3.67
C THR A 474 14.97 11.50 2.51
N VAL A 475 14.92 10.75 1.41
CA VAL A 475 14.24 11.12 0.16
C VAL A 475 13.21 10.06 -0.20
N GLY A 476 11.93 10.41 -0.34
CA GLY A 476 10.86 9.49 -0.74
C GLY A 476 10.54 9.57 -2.23
N ILE A 477 10.63 8.46 -2.96
CA ILE A 477 10.16 8.33 -4.35
C ILE A 477 8.92 7.43 -4.35
N VAL A 478 7.74 8.06 -4.44
CA VAL A 478 6.44 7.39 -4.20
C VAL A 478 5.42 7.64 -5.29
N ASN A 479 4.41 6.78 -5.43
CA ASN A 479 3.27 7.01 -6.33
C ASN A 479 1.97 7.42 -5.60
N SER A 480 1.88 7.15 -4.31
CA SER A 480 0.73 7.52 -3.48
C SER A 480 0.97 8.84 -2.74
N VAL A 481 0.17 9.85 -3.06
CA VAL A 481 0.18 11.15 -2.37
C VAL A 481 -0.31 10.95 -0.94
N GLY A 482 0.37 11.55 0.03
CA GLY A 482 0.00 11.43 1.43
C GLY A 482 0.17 10.01 1.99
N SER A 483 1.05 9.21 1.41
CA SER A 483 1.49 7.93 2.00
C SER A 483 2.43 8.15 3.18
N SER A 484 2.60 7.15 4.03
CA SER A 484 3.45 7.22 5.22
C SER A 484 4.90 7.57 4.88
N ILE A 485 5.50 6.94 3.86
CA ILE A 485 6.87 7.29 3.39
C ILE A 485 6.92 8.76 2.95
N SER A 486 5.90 9.24 2.23
CA SER A 486 5.88 10.62 1.71
C SER A 486 5.76 11.69 2.80
N ARG A 487 5.08 11.38 3.91
CA ARG A 487 4.92 12.29 5.05
C ARG A 487 6.17 12.35 5.94
N VAL A 488 6.82 11.20 6.13
CA VAL A 488 7.90 11.03 7.10
C VAL A 488 9.27 11.40 6.50
N THR A 489 9.43 11.32 5.18
CA THR A 489 10.67 11.73 4.50
C THR A 489 10.85 13.26 4.50
N HIS A 490 12.10 13.72 4.56
CA HIS A 490 12.42 15.16 4.55
C HIS A 490 12.02 15.85 3.23
N CYS A 491 12.13 15.10 2.12
CA CYS A 491 11.77 15.55 0.79
C CYS A 491 11.44 14.35 -0.09
N GLY A 492 10.85 14.60 -1.26
CA GLY A 492 10.47 13.51 -2.13
C GLY A 492 10.02 13.91 -3.52
N VAL A 493 9.77 12.90 -4.34
CA VAL A 493 9.22 13.01 -5.69
C VAL A 493 8.03 12.08 -5.80
N HIS A 494 6.86 12.64 -6.11
CA HIS A 494 5.72 11.86 -6.53
C HIS A 494 5.92 11.44 -7.99
N ILE A 495 5.98 10.14 -8.31
CA ILE A 495 6.26 9.70 -9.68
C ILE A 495 5.12 10.04 -10.65
N ASN A 496 3.89 10.19 -10.15
CA ASN A 496 2.72 10.57 -10.96
C ASN A 496 2.42 9.60 -12.12
N ALA A 497 2.50 8.29 -11.86
CA ALA A 497 2.14 7.24 -12.82
C ALA A 497 0.62 7.00 -12.90
N GLY A 498 -0.15 7.67 -12.04
CA GLY A 498 -1.56 7.37 -11.76
C GLY A 498 -1.73 6.11 -10.87
N PRO A 499 -2.96 5.81 -10.43
CA PRO A 499 -3.26 4.60 -9.68
C PRO A 499 -2.83 3.35 -10.44
N GLU A 500 -2.22 2.42 -9.74
CA GLU A 500 -1.87 1.10 -10.26
C GLU A 500 -2.69 0.10 -9.44
N ILE A 501 -3.50 -0.73 -10.09
CA ILE A 501 -4.41 -1.71 -9.50
C ILE A 501 -3.85 -3.12 -9.65
N GLY A 502 -3.20 -3.44 -10.78
CA GLY A 502 -2.59 -4.74 -11.01
C GLY A 502 -1.60 -5.13 -9.91
N VAL A 503 -1.62 -6.40 -9.46
CA VAL A 503 -0.74 -6.85 -8.36
C VAL A 503 0.74 -6.75 -8.77
N ALA A 504 1.07 -7.19 -9.99
CA ALA A 504 2.41 -7.05 -10.54
C ALA A 504 2.66 -5.61 -11.03
N SER A 505 3.65 -4.94 -10.46
CA SER A 505 3.99 -3.57 -10.85
C SER A 505 4.53 -3.47 -12.28
N THR A 506 4.09 -2.46 -13.04
CA THR A 506 4.46 -2.25 -14.44
C THR A 506 4.81 -0.78 -14.70
N LYS A 507 3.80 0.08 -14.80
CA LYS A 507 3.99 1.53 -15.03
C LYS A 507 4.67 2.24 -13.88
N ALA A 508 4.53 1.73 -12.64
CA ALA A 508 5.29 2.31 -11.53
C ALA A 508 6.79 2.03 -11.65
N TYR A 509 7.23 0.85 -12.15
CA TYR A 509 8.66 0.58 -12.39
C TYR A 509 9.28 1.56 -13.38
N THR A 510 8.65 1.74 -14.55
CA THR A 510 9.16 2.65 -15.59
C THR A 510 9.11 4.11 -15.15
N SER A 511 8.08 4.51 -14.39
CA SER A 511 7.98 5.86 -13.82
C SER A 511 8.98 6.10 -12.69
N GLN A 512 9.24 5.12 -11.83
CA GLN A 512 10.31 5.16 -10.80
C GLN A 512 11.67 5.33 -11.45
N TYR A 513 11.97 4.54 -12.49
CA TYR A 513 13.19 4.63 -13.26
C TYR A 513 13.39 6.04 -13.82
N ILE A 514 12.39 6.63 -14.48
CA ILE A 514 12.48 8.01 -15.01
C ILE A 514 12.65 9.04 -13.88
N ALA A 515 11.92 8.91 -12.77
CA ALA A 515 12.04 9.82 -11.63
C ALA A 515 13.46 9.80 -11.03
N LEU A 516 14.05 8.60 -10.91
CA LEU A 516 15.42 8.39 -10.45
C LEU A 516 16.44 8.99 -11.46
N VAL A 517 16.27 8.79 -12.77
CA VAL A 517 17.12 9.43 -13.78
C VAL A 517 17.04 10.96 -13.70
N MET A 518 15.84 11.53 -13.57
CA MET A 518 15.66 12.97 -13.38
C MET A 518 16.36 13.48 -12.11
N PHE A 519 16.34 12.69 -11.04
CA PHE A 519 17.05 13.02 -9.81
C PHE A 519 18.57 13.05 -10.04
N ALA A 520 19.15 12.05 -10.71
CA ALA A 520 20.57 12.07 -11.09
C ALA A 520 20.94 13.26 -12.00
N LEU A 521 20.06 13.65 -12.94
CA LEU A 521 20.24 14.83 -13.79
C LEU A 521 20.19 16.15 -13.01
N SER A 522 19.39 16.24 -11.95
CA SER A 522 19.36 17.40 -11.05
C SER A 522 20.61 17.49 -10.17
N LEU A 523 21.22 16.36 -9.80
CA LEU A 523 22.46 16.35 -9.03
C LEU A 523 23.68 16.86 -9.81
N SER A 524 23.72 16.58 -11.12
CA SER A 524 24.83 16.95 -12.00
C SER A 524 24.74 18.35 -12.63
N ASP A 525 23.75 19.17 -12.24
CA ASP A 525 23.44 20.43 -12.93
C ASP A 525 24.54 21.51 -12.87
N ASP A 526 25.42 21.44 -11.88
CA ASP A 526 26.54 22.36 -11.71
C ASP A 526 27.86 21.88 -12.37
N ARG A 527 27.86 20.71 -13.03
CA ARG A 527 29.07 20.12 -13.62
C ARG A 527 29.16 20.36 -15.12
N VAL A 528 30.11 21.23 -15.52
CA VAL A 528 30.37 21.55 -16.92
C VAL A 528 30.73 20.31 -17.75
N SER A 529 31.54 19.40 -17.19
CA SER A 529 31.97 18.17 -17.88
C SER A 529 30.85 17.19 -18.20
N LYS A 530 29.66 17.36 -17.61
CA LYS A 530 28.51 16.46 -17.80
C LYS A 530 27.42 17.07 -18.68
N ILE A 531 27.59 18.29 -19.19
CA ILE A 531 26.55 19.00 -19.95
C ILE A 531 26.10 18.21 -21.18
N ASP A 532 27.03 17.74 -22.02
CA ASP A 532 26.68 17.01 -23.26
C ASP A 532 25.92 15.72 -22.95
N ARG A 533 26.38 14.98 -21.94
CA ARG A 533 25.73 13.75 -21.46
C ARG A 533 24.33 14.02 -20.92
N ARG A 534 24.13 15.12 -20.19
CA ARG A 534 22.80 15.52 -19.70
C ARG A 534 21.86 15.87 -20.84
N ILE A 535 22.33 16.61 -21.84
CA ILE A 535 21.54 16.96 -23.02
C ILE A 535 21.13 15.68 -23.77
N GLU A 536 22.05 14.76 -23.98
CA GLU A 536 21.78 13.46 -24.60
C GLU A 536 20.64 12.72 -23.87
N ILE A 537 20.73 12.57 -22.54
CA ILE A 537 19.72 11.87 -21.74
C ILE A 537 18.37 12.60 -21.78
N ILE A 538 18.35 13.94 -21.67
CA ILE A 538 17.11 14.73 -21.70
C ILE A 538 16.41 14.62 -23.05
N GLN A 539 17.16 14.66 -24.16
CA GLN A 539 16.60 14.45 -25.50
C GLN A 539 16.14 13.00 -25.69
N GLY A 540 16.85 12.03 -25.11
CA GLY A 540 16.41 10.63 -25.05
C GLY A 540 15.06 10.47 -24.33
N LEU A 541 14.91 11.07 -23.15
CA LEU A 541 13.67 11.05 -22.35
C LEU A 541 12.46 11.58 -23.14
N LYS A 542 12.66 12.61 -23.97
CA LYS A 542 11.61 13.16 -24.86
C LYS A 542 11.04 12.11 -25.82
N LEU A 543 11.87 11.16 -26.27
CA LEU A 543 11.49 10.14 -27.25
C LEU A 543 10.85 8.90 -26.62
N ILE A 544 11.09 8.65 -25.32
CA ILE A 544 10.66 7.43 -24.62
C ILE A 544 9.16 7.13 -24.80
N PRO A 545 8.22 8.06 -24.55
CA PRO A 545 6.79 7.76 -24.74
C PRO A 545 6.43 7.27 -26.15
N GLY A 546 7.09 7.82 -27.17
CA GLY A 546 6.90 7.40 -28.57
C GLY A 546 7.51 6.03 -28.85
N GLN A 547 8.69 5.75 -28.29
CA GLN A 547 9.37 4.47 -28.42
C GLN A 547 8.62 3.34 -27.72
N ILE A 548 8.04 3.59 -26.54
CA ILE A 548 7.16 2.63 -25.85
C ILE A 548 5.97 2.27 -26.74
N LYS A 549 5.33 3.25 -27.39
CA LYS A 549 4.23 2.98 -28.35
C LYS A 549 4.67 2.12 -29.54
N GLN A 550 5.92 2.22 -29.98
CA GLN A 550 6.46 1.37 -31.03
C GLN A 550 6.63 -0.08 -30.52
N VAL A 551 7.21 -0.27 -29.33
CA VAL A 551 7.39 -1.60 -28.74
C VAL A 551 6.07 -2.31 -28.45
N LEU A 552 5.04 -1.59 -28.01
CA LEU A 552 3.72 -2.19 -27.78
C LEU A 552 3.12 -2.83 -29.06
N LYS A 553 3.51 -2.37 -30.26
CA LYS A 553 3.09 -2.98 -31.53
C LYS A 553 3.67 -4.39 -31.76
N LEU A 554 4.67 -4.80 -30.98
CA LEU A 554 5.25 -6.14 -31.02
C LEU A 554 4.37 -7.19 -30.33
N GLU A 555 3.28 -6.79 -29.65
CA GLU A 555 2.39 -7.71 -28.94
C GLU A 555 1.95 -8.92 -29.76
N PRO A 556 1.52 -8.83 -31.03
CA PRO A 556 1.12 -10.00 -31.81
C PRO A 556 2.24 -11.02 -32.01
N ARG A 557 3.49 -10.54 -32.18
CA ARG A 557 4.68 -11.40 -32.30
C ARG A 557 4.98 -12.06 -30.96
N ILE A 558 4.96 -11.30 -29.86
CA ILE A 558 5.17 -11.81 -28.51
C ILE A 558 4.13 -12.86 -28.13
N LYS A 559 2.85 -12.61 -28.43
CA LYS A 559 1.75 -13.55 -28.22
C LYS A 559 1.99 -14.88 -28.95
N LYS A 560 2.45 -14.82 -30.20
CA LYS A 560 2.82 -16.03 -30.97
C LYS A 560 3.96 -16.79 -30.30
N LEU A 561 5.04 -16.10 -29.92
CA LEU A 561 6.19 -16.70 -29.22
C LEU A 561 5.79 -17.41 -27.93
N CYS A 562 4.94 -16.76 -27.13
CA CYS A 562 4.45 -17.33 -25.87
C CYS A 562 3.57 -18.56 -26.10
N ALA A 563 2.85 -18.62 -27.22
CA ALA A 563 1.99 -19.75 -27.55
C ALA A 563 2.74 -20.94 -28.16
N THR A 564 3.81 -20.70 -28.93
CA THR A 564 4.54 -21.76 -29.65
C THR A 564 5.78 -22.26 -28.91
N GLU A 565 6.62 -21.37 -28.39
CA GLU A 565 7.96 -21.73 -27.87
C GLU A 565 7.97 -21.90 -26.35
N LEU A 566 7.21 -21.06 -25.63
CA LEU A 566 7.34 -20.92 -24.17
C LEU A 566 6.20 -21.55 -23.37
N LYS A 567 5.11 -22.00 -24.02
CA LYS A 567 3.89 -22.46 -23.33
C LYS A 567 4.14 -23.65 -22.41
N ASP A 568 4.87 -24.64 -22.90
CA ASP A 568 5.10 -25.92 -22.21
C ASP A 568 6.38 -25.93 -21.36
N GLN A 569 7.09 -24.80 -21.34
CA GLN A 569 8.36 -24.67 -20.63
C GLN A 569 8.15 -24.48 -19.13
N LYS A 570 8.99 -25.14 -18.34
CA LYS A 570 8.95 -25.06 -16.86
C LYS A 570 9.87 -23.99 -16.31
N SER A 571 11.01 -23.79 -16.96
CA SER A 571 12.05 -22.85 -16.53
C SER A 571 12.45 -21.93 -17.67
N LEU A 572 12.94 -20.74 -17.34
CA LEU A 572 13.38 -19.71 -18.29
C LEU A 572 14.56 -18.93 -17.71
N LEU A 573 15.64 -18.79 -18.47
CA LEU A 573 16.76 -17.92 -18.08
C LEU A 573 16.71 -16.59 -18.82
N LEU A 574 16.93 -15.50 -18.09
CA LEU A 574 17.05 -14.16 -18.66
C LEU A 574 18.48 -13.65 -18.47
N LEU A 575 19.14 -13.27 -19.56
CA LEU A 575 20.53 -12.83 -19.58
C LEU A 575 20.63 -11.34 -19.82
N GLY A 576 21.21 -10.62 -18.85
CA GLY A 576 21.47 -9.19 -18.93
C GLY A 576 22.88 -8.83 -18.46
N ARG A 577 23.37 -7.67 -18.89
CA ARG A 577 24.65 -7.10 -18.43
C ARG A 577 24.55 -5.57 -18.40
N GLY A 578 25.30 -4.94 -17.50
CA GLY A 578 25.29 -3.48 -17.35
C GLY A 578 23.88 -2.97 -17.05
N TYR A 579 23.43 -1.96 -17.79
CA TYR A 579 22.08 -1.39 -17.67
C TYR A 579 20.95 -2.42 -17.88
N GLN A 580 21.22 -3.51 -18.61
CA GLN A 580 20.22 -4.54 -18.91
C GLN A 580 20.11 -5.62 -17.83
N PHE A 581 20.99 -5.63 -16.83
CA PHE A 581 20.94 -6.63 -15.76
C PHE A 581 19.67 -6.49 -14.91
N ALA A 582 19.30 -5.26 -14.54
CA ALA A 582 18.08 -5.00 -13.79
C ALA A 582 16.82 -5.38 -14.61
N ALA A 583 16.82 -5.17 -15.93
CA ALA A 583 15.74 -5.60 -16.79
C ALA A 583 15.60 -7.13 -16.83
N ALA A 584 16.71 -7.87 -16.75
CA ALA A 584 16.68 -9.35 -16.67
C ALA A 584 16.07 -9.82 -15.34
N LEU A 585 16.47 -9.21 -14.22
CA LEU A 585 15.92 -9.52 -12.90
C LEU A 585 14.44 -9.16 -12.81
N GLU A 586 14.03 -8.00 -13.31
CA GLU A 586 12.63 -7.58 -13.30
C GLU A 586 11.76 -8.46 -14.20
N GLY A 587 12.21 -8.77 -15.41
CA GLY A 587 11.50 -9.69 -16.29
C GLY A 587 11.37 -11.09 -15.70
N ALA A 588 12.43 -11.58 -15.05
CA ALA A 588 12.38 -12.84 -14.31
C ALA A 588 11.37 -12.78 -13.16
N LEU A 589 11.29 -11.68 -12.42
CA LEU A 589 10.32 -11.51 -11.35
C LEU A 589 8.88 -11.48 -11.89
N LYS A 590 8.60 -10.69 -12.94
CA LYS A 590 7.28 -10.65 -13.57
C LYS A 590 6.85 -12.03 -14.04
N ILE A 591 7.66 -12.73 -14.82
CA ILE A 591 7.29 -14.06 -15.33
C ILE A 591 7.00 -15.04 -14.18
N LYS A 592 7.76 -14.95 -13.07
CA LYS A 592 7.58 -15.79 -11.88
C LYS A 592 6.27 -15.49 -11.15
N GLU A 593 5.96 -14.21 -10.93
CA GLU A 593 4.81 -13.76 -10.15
C GLU A 593 3.46 -14.15 -10.78
N ILE A 594 3.34 -14.05 -12.10
CA ILE A 594 2.04 -14.17 -12.81
C ILE A 594 1.91 -15.46 -13.61
N SER A 595 2.98 -15.98 -14.22
CA SER A 595 2.89 -17.21 -15.02
C SER A 595 3.24 -18.49 -14.24
N TYR A 596 3.78 -18.33 -13.02
CA TYR A 596 4.35 -19.38 -12.16
C TYR A 596 5.41 -20.24 -12.82
N MET A 597 5.98 -19.78 -13.94
CA MET A 597 7.14 -20.39 -14.56
C MET A 597 8.37 -20.05 -13.73
N HIS A 598 9.29 -21.00 -13.58
CA HIS A 598 10.53 -20.74 -12.88
C HIS A 598 11.46 -19.89 -13.75
N SER A 599 11.44 -18.57 -13.53
CA SER A 599 12.30 -17.64 -14.25
C SER A 599 13.41 -17.07 -13.36
N GLU A 600 14.61 -17.03 -13.90
CA GLU A 600 15.81 -16.53 -13.22
C GLU A 600 16.56 -15.52 -14.10
N GLY A 601 16.91 -14.38 -13.51
CA GLY A 601 17.72 -13.35 -14.16
C GLY A 601 19.18 -13.53 -13.79
N VAL A 602 20.05 -13.66 -14.79
CA VAL A 602 21.47 -13.99 -14.61
C VAL A 602 22.32 -12.91 -15.27
N LEU A 603 23.37 -12.52 -14.57
CA LEU A 603 24.38 -11.61 -15.12
C LEU A 603 25.18 -12.37 -16.19
N ALA A 604 25.15 -11.90 -17.44
CA ALA A 604 25.76 -12.60 -18.57
C ALA A 604 27.28 -12.87 -18.38
N GLY A 605 27.97 -12.05 -17.59
CA GLY A 605 29.38 -12.26 -17.23
C GLY A 605 29.62 -13.49 -16.35
N GLU A 606 28.62 -13.93 -15.58
CA GLU A 606 28.71 -15.04 -14.62
C GLU A 606 28.38 -16.41 -15.24
N LEU A 607 28.01 -16.45 -16.52
CA LEU A 607 27.64 -17.71 -17.20
C LEU A 607 28.71 -18.80 -17.02
N LYS A 608 29.98 -18.46 -17.23
CA LYS A 608 31.10 -19.41 -17.12
C LYS A 608 31.39 -19.88 -15.70
N HIS A 609 30.85 -19.19 -14.70
CA HIS A 609 31.10 -19.49 -13.29
C HIS A 609 30.07 -20.47 -12.70
N GLY A 610 29.18 -21.02 -13.52
CA GLY A 610 28.35 -22.19 -13.16
C GLY A 610 27.06 -22.30 -13.97
N VAL A 611 26.41 -21.18 -14.25
CA VAL A 611 25.07 -21.15 -14.87
C VAL A 611 25.05 -21.78 -16.26
N LEU A 612 26.15 -21.69 -17.02
CA LEU A 612 26.26 -22.30 -18.35
C LEU A 612 26.06 -23.83 -18.34
N ALA A 613 26.21 -24.50 -17.18
CA ALA A 613 25.93 -25.93 -17.04
C ALA A 613 24.43 -26.27 -17.17
N LEU A 614 23.54 -25.29 -16.98
CA LEU A 614 22.10 -25.46 -17.17
C LEU A 614 21.68 -25.35 -18.63
N VAL A 615 22.51 -24.75 -19.49
CA VAL A 615 22.16 -24.47 -20.89
C VAL A 615 22.19 -25.77 -21.71
N ASP A 616 21.04 -26.11 -22.27
CA ASP A 616 20.85 -27.20 -23.22
C ASP A 616 19.88 -26.78 -24.35
N GLU A 617 19.46 -27.74 -25.18
CA GLU A 617 18.54 -27.54 -26.30
C GLU A 617 17.10 -27.21 -25.84
N ASN A 618 16.74 -27.53 -24.59
CA ASN A 618 15.37 -27.45 -24.09
C ASN A 618 15.12 -26.21 -23.23
N LEU A 619 16.15 -25.69 -22.55
CA LEU A 619 16.03 -24.54 -21.66
C LEU A 619 15.86 -23.25 -22.50
N PRO A 620 14.69 -22.60 -22.44
CA PRO A 620 14.50 -21.33 -23.14
C PRO A 620 15.33 -20.25 -22.45
N ILE A 621 15.94 -19.40 -23.28
CA ILE A 621 16.81 -18.31 -22.84
C ILE A 621 16.35 -17.03 -23.53
N ILE A 622 16.22 -15.94 -22.79
CA ILE A 622 16.02 -14.61 -23.37
C ILE A 622 17.25 -13.78 -23.05
N ALA A 623 17.85 -13.15 -24.06
CA ALA A 623 19.04 -12.33 -23.87
C ALA A 623 18.86 -10.93 -24.45
N PHE A 624 19.35 -9.92 -23.74
CA PHE A 624 19.38 -8.56 -24.24
C PHE A 624 20.64 -8.34 -25.09
N GLY A 625 20.44 -8.09 -26.38
CA GLY A 625 21.47 -7.78 -27.37
C GLY A 625 21.40 -6.35 -27.89
N THR A 626 21.06 -5.37 -27.05
CA THR A 626 20.99 -3.95 -27.45
C THR A 626 22.36 -3.28 -27.45
N ARG A 627 22.54 -2.26 -28.30
CA ARG A 627 23.78 -1.51 -28.50
C ARG A 627 24.09 -0.62 -27.29
N ASP A 628 25.21 -0.94 -26.64
CA ASP A 628 25.87 -0.12 -25.63
C ASP A 628 27.39 -0.36 -25.69
N SER A 629 28.14 0.21 -24.74
CA SER A 629 29.59 0.01 -24.62
C SER A 629 30.00 -1.44 -24.30
N LEU A 630 29.07 -2.27 -23.82
CA LEU A 630 29.29 -3.67 -23.44
C LEU A 630 28.82 -4.66 -24.52
N PHE A 631 28.24 -4.18 -25.63
CA PHE A 631 27.70 -4.99 -26.72
C PHE A 631 28.64 -6.12 -27.19
N PRO A 632 29.94 -5.90 -27.44
CA PRO A 632 30.82 -7.00 -27.87
C PRO A 632 30.93 -8.13 -26.82
N LYS A 633 30.90 -7.78 -25.53
CA LYS A 633 30.96 -8.77 -24.44
C LYS A 633 29.65 -9.54 -24.31
N VAL A 634 28.52 -8.87 -24.55
CA VAL A 634 27.19 -9.49 -24.58
C VAL A 634 27.06 -10.47 -25.74
N VAL A 635 27.45 -10.07 -26.95
CA VAL A 635 27.48 -10.96 -28.13
C VAL A 635 28.33 -12.20 -27.84
N SER A 636 29.53 -12.04 -27.28
CA SER A 636 30.38 -13.17 -26.89
C SER A 636 29.73 -14.09 -25.86
N SER A 637 28.91 -13.54 -24.95
CA SER A 637 28.19 -14.34 -23.95
C SER A 637 27.05 -15.14 -24.58
N ILE A 638 26.33 -14.54 -25.54
CA ILE A 638 25.28 -15.22 -26.32
C ILE A 638 25.88 -16.31 -27.21
N GLU A 639 27.05 -16.07 -27.80
CA GLU A 639 27.76 -17.08 -28.59
C GLU A 639 28.12 -18.33 -27.75
N GLN A 640 28.46 -18.13 -26.47
CA GLN A 640 28.73 -19.25 -25.57
C GLN A 640 27.48 -20.09 -25.30
N VAL A 641 26.32 -19.45 -25.22
CA VAL A 641 25.02 -20.13 -25.11
C VAL A 641 24.73 -20.94 -26.38
N THR A 642 24.87 -20.32 -27.55
CA THR A 642 24.61 -21.01 -28.83
C THR A 642 25.60 -22.15 -29.09
N ALA A 643 26.85 -22.01 -28.64
CA ALA A 643 27.85 -23.08 -28.73
C ALA A 643 27.50 -24.32 -27.89
N ARG A 644 26.62 -24.17 -26.90
CA ARG A 644 26.06 -25.26 -26.08
C ARG A 644 24.67 -25.70 -26.55
N LYS A 645 24.31 -25.35 -27.79
CA LYS A 645 23.02 -25.65 -28.43
C LYS A 645 21.81 -24.96 -27.77
N GLY A 646 22.04 -23.93 -26.97
CA GLY A 646 20.95 -23.08 -26.51
C GLY A 646 20.38 -22.27 -27.67
N HIS A 647 19.06 -22.10 -27.69
CA HIS A 647 18.33 -21.32 -28.71
C HIS A 647 17.74 -20.04 -28.10
N PRO A 648 18.55 -18.99 -27.87
CA PRO A 648 18.10 -17.81 -27.18
C PRO A 648 17.21 -16.91 -28.06
N ILE A 649 16.16 -16.35 -27.45
CA ILE A 649 15.37 -15.25 -28.00
C ILE A 649 16.11 -13.94 -27.69
N ILE A 650 16.48 -13.18 -28.72
CA ILE A 650 17.30 -11.98 -28.57
C ILE A 650 16.43 -10.72 -28.66
N ILE A 651 16.41 -9.92 -27.59
CA ILE A 651 15.87 -8.55 -27.64
C ILE A 651 16.97 -7.63 -28.13
N CYS A 652 16.87 -7.12 -29.35
CA CYS A 652 17.92 -6.34 -30.03
C CYS A 652 17.38 -5.04 -30.63
N ASN A 653 18.27 -4.14 -31.05
CA ASN A 653 17.84 -2.93 -31.73
C ASN A 653 17.33 -3.21 -33.15
N GLU A 654 16.38 -2.39 -33.62
CA GLU A 654 15.88 -2.42 -35.00
C GLU A 654 17.03 -2.32 -36.02
N ASN A 655 16.97 -3.14 -37.07
CA ASN A 655 17.95 -3.16 -38.16
C ASN A 655 19.42 -3.38 -37.75
N ASP A 656 19.67 -4.05 -36.62
CA ASP A 656 21.06 -4.35 -36.23
C ASP A 656 21.72 -5.38 -37.15
N GLU A 657 22.82 -4.98 -37.80
CA GLU A 657 23.52 -5.81 -38.79
C GLU A 657 24.07 -7.12 -38.22
N VAL A 658 24.56 -7.11 -36.98
CA VAL A 658 25.17 -8.29 -36.34
C VAL A 658 24.10 -9.34 -36.07
N TRP A 659 22.96 -8.91 -35.51
CA TRP A 659 21.84 -9.81 -35.26
C TRP A 659 21.13 -10.25 -36.53
N ALA A 660 21.03 -9.38 -37.55
CA ALA A 660 20.46 -9.74 -38.85
C ALA A 660 21.27 -10.83 -39.56
N GLN A 661 22.61 -10.78 -39.47
CA GLN A 661 23.49 -11.83 -39.99
C GLN A 661 23.36 -13.11 -39.15
N LYS A 662 23.42 -13.00 -37.82
CA LYS A 662 23.38 -14.16 -36.92
C LYS A 662 22.04 -14.90 -36.97
N SER A 663 20.93 -14.18 -37.05
CA SER A 663 19.58 -14.75 -37.19
C SER A 663 19.46 -15.62 -38.44
N LYS A 664 20.04 -15.21 -39.58
CA LYS A 664 20.07 -16.02 -40.81
C LYS A 664 20.97 -17.25 -40.70
N SER A 665 22.06 -17.17 -39.93
CA SER A 665 23.05 -18.25 -39.85
C SER A 665 22.71 -19.34 -38.82
N ILE A 666 22.02 -18.99 -37.72
CA ILE A 666 21.82 -19.87 -36.55
C ILE A 666 20.31 -20.03 -36.22
N ASP A 667 19.42 -19.49 -37.08
CA ASP A 667 17.96 -19.49 -36.88
C ASP A 667 17.54 -18.92 -35.50
N LEU A 668 18.15 -17.79 -35.13
CA LEU A 668 17.84 -17.12 -33.86
C LEU A 668 16.59 -16.26 -34.01
N GLN A 669 15.69 -16.36 -33.03
CA GLN A 669 14.53 -15.50 -32.94
C GLN A 669 14.91 -14.15 -32.32
N THR A 670 14.51 -13.07 -32.99
CA THR A 670 14.78 -11.70 -32.55
C THR A 670 13.49 -10.98 -32.13
N LEU A 671 13.62 -10.00 -31.24
CA LEU A 671 12.60 -9.01 -30.93
C LEU A 671 13.24 -7.64 -31.04
N GLU A 672 12.88 -6.94 -32.11
CA GLU A 672 13.49 -5.66 -32.47
C GLU A 672 12.81 -4.51 -31.73
N VAL A 673 13.58 -3.75 -30.96
CA VAL A 673 13.15 -2.59 -30.19
C VAL A 673 13.91 -1.33 -30.62
N PRO A 674 13.31 -0.13 -30.52
CA PRO A 674 13.99 1.10 -30.92
C PRO A 674 15.25 1.35 -30.07
N GLN A 675 16.27 1.93 -30.70
CA GLN A 675 17.49 2.37 -30.01
C GLN A 675 17.25 3.70 -29.29
N THR A 676 17.74 3.81 -28.07
CA THR A 676 17.76 5.04 -27.29
C THR A 676 19.10 5.20 -26.57
N VAL A 677 19.20 6.20 -25.69
CA VAL A 677 20.37 6.42 -24.84
C VAL A 677 20.59 5.18 -23.97
N ASP A 678 21.83 4.74 -23.83
CA ASP A 678 22.22 3.51 -23.13
C ASP A 678 21.59 3.35 -21.73
N CYS A 679 21.62 4.41 -20.91
CA CYS A 679 21.03 4.43 -19.57
C CYS A 679 19.49 4.49 -19.56
N LEU A 680 18.83 4.64 -20.71
CA LEU A 680 17.37 4.63 -20.85
C LEU A 680 16.88 3.36 -21.55
N GLN A 681 17.76 2.60 -22.21
CA GLN A 681 17.39 1.43 -23.00
C GLN A 681 16.68 0.34 -22.16
N GLY A 682 16.98 0.26 -20.86
CA GLY A 682 16.28 -0.63 -19.92
C GLY A 682 14.76 -0.37 -19.81
N LEU A 683 14.31 0.87 -20.01
CA LEU A 683 12.88 1.24 -20.04
C LEU A 683 12.15 0.62 -21.23
N ILE A 684 12.85 0.51 -22.36
CA ILE A 684 12.31 -0.04 -23.60
C ILE A 684 12.35 -1.57 -23.56
N ASN A 685 13.46 -2.11 -23.06
CA ASN A 685 13.74 -3.55 -23.03
C ASN A 685 12.86 -4.34 -22.05
N ILE A 686 12.30 -3.70 -21.02
CA ILE A 686 11.43 -4.40 -20.06
C ILE A 686 10.02 -4.66 -20.59
N ILE A 687 9.52 -3.83 -21.50
CA ILE A 687 8.13 -3.90 -21.99
C ILE A 687 7.82 -5.22 -22.70
N PRO A 688 8.69 -5.75 -23.59
CA PRO A 688 8.48 -7.07 -24.17
C PRO A 688 8.32 -8.17 -23.11
N LEU A 689 9.07 -8.09 -22.01
CA LEU A 689 9.00 -9.08 -20.93
C LEU A 689 7.73 -8.94 -20.08
N GLN A 690 7.25 -7.72 -19.86
CA GLN A 690 5.93 -7.48 -19.26
C GLN A 690 4.82 -8.09 -20.12
N LEU A 691 4.85 -7.85 -21.44
CA LEU A 691 3.89 -8.46 -22.39
C LEU A 691 4.01 -9.99 -22.43
N MET A 692 5.24 -10.55 -22.43
CA MET A 692 5.46 -11.99 -22.36
C MET A 692 4.85 -12.58 -21.09
N SER A 693 5.10 -11.96 -19.94
CA SER A 693 4.57 -12.42 -18.65
C SER A 693 3.04 -12.45 -18.63
N TYR A 694 2.39 -11.43 -19.21
CA TYR A 694 0.94 -11.37 -19.40
C TYR A 694 0.44 -12.51 -20.29
N TRP A 695 0.99 -12.67 -21.50
CA TRP A 695 0.52 -13.69 -22.44
C TRP A 695 0.83 -15.12 -21.97
N LEU A 696 1.93 -15.36 -21.27
CA LEU A 696 2.21 -16.66 -20.65
C LEU A 696 1.18 -17.04 -19.60
N ALA A 697 0.73 -16.08 -18.78
CA ALA A 697 -0.31 -16.31 -17.78
C ALA A 697 -1.69 -16.51 -18.43
N VAL A 698 -2.08 -15.66 -19.37
CA VAL A 698 -3.36 -15.78 -20.11
C VAL A 698 -3.44 -17.11 -20.87
N ASN A 699 -2.36 -17.54 -21.53
CA ASN A 699 -2.31 -18.81 -22.24
C ASN A 699 -2.44 -20.04 -21.31
N LYS A 700 -2.14 -19.89 -20.02
CA LYS A 700 -2.32 -20.91 -18.98
C LYS A 700 -3.68 -20.81 -18.27
N GLY A 701 -4.51 -19.84 -18.62
CA GLY A 701 -5.78 -19.57 -17.93
C GLY A 701 -5.60 -19.03 -16.51
N ILE A 702 -4.45 -18.42 -16.21
CA ILE A 702 -4.16 -17.80 -14.91
C ILE A 702 -4.68 -16.37 -14.93
N ASP A 703 -5.35 -15.95 -13.86
CA ASP A 703 -5.78 -14.57 -13.65
C ASP A 703 -4.57 -13.68 -13.34
N VAL A 704 -4.24 -12.77 -14.27
CA VAL A 704 -3.06 -11.89 -14.14
C VAL A 704 -3.22 -10.78 -13.11
N ASP A 705 -4.46 -10.37 -12.82
CA ASP A 705 -4.74 -9.31 -11.85
C ASP A 705 -4.69 -9.87 -10.41
N PHE A 706 -4.83 -11.20 -10.26
CA PHE A 706 -4.92 -11.90 -8.96
C PHE A 706 -3.98 -13.12 -8.89
N PRO A 707 -2.64 -12.93 -8.91
CA PRO A 707 -1.69 -14.03 -8.80
C PRO A 707 -1.76 -14.71 -7.42
N ARG A 708 -1.79 -16.04 -7.37
CA ARG A 708 -1.95 -16.81 -6.13
C ARG A 708 -0.91 -16.43 -5.07
N ASN A 709 -1.32 -16.45 -3.81
CA ASN A 709 -0.50 -16.22 -2.61
C ASN A 709 0.10 -14.80 -2.47
N LEU A 710 -0.23 -13.87 -3.36
CA LEU A 710 0.31 -12.52 -3.35
C LEU A 710 -0.80 -11.48 -3.20
N ALA A 711 -0.42 -10.31 -2.73
CA ALA A 711 -1.24 -9.12 -2.75
C ALA A 711 -0.39 -7.93 -3.20
N LYS A 712 -1.02 -6.88 -3.73
CA LYS A 712 -0.29 -5.75 -4.33
C LYS A 712 0.73 -5.07 -3.40
N SER A 713 0.41 -4.91 -2.12
CA SER A 713 1.29 -4.25 -1.14
C SER A 713 1.44 -5.10 0.12
N VAL A 714 2.70 -5.26 0.53
CA VAL A 714 3.12 -5.89 1.80
C VAL A 714 3.28 -4.79 2.84
N THR A 715 2.30 -4.66 3.72
CA THR A 715 2.20 -3.55 4.69
C THR A 715 2.18 -4.00 6.14
N VAL A 716 2.36 -5.30 6.34
CA VAL A 716 2.48 -5.98 7.63
C VAL A 716 3.56 -7.04 7.45
N GLU A 717 4.29 -7.34 8.52
CA GLU A 717 5.30 -8.41 8.58
C GLU A 717 4.69 -9.81 8.53
#